data_AF-A0A939D3Z0-F1
#
_entry.id   AF-A0A939D3Z0-F1
#
_cell.length_a   1.000
_cell.length_b   1.000
_cell.length_c   1.000
_cell.angle_alpha   90.00
_cell.angle_beta   90.00
_cell.angle_gamma   90.00
#
_symmetry.space_group_name_H-M   'P 1'
#
loop_
_entity.id
_entity.type
_entity.pdbx_description
1 polymer ?
#
loop_
_entity_poly.entity_id
_entity_poly.type
_entity_poly.pdbx_seq_one_letter_code
_entity_poly.pdbx_strand_id
1 'polypeptide(L)'
;MSGQSEGWNLPKSWNRKILQDWEIDRLLTNLEVTLQKRYRQSTKKDLLLGLLCGYSLKKIGQDLHKKNAVVRAGLSNIYRDIETLTGETNKSVKSSNLVYILEKHGYRRNSVVSAIKSRSIPHNLPAPTYTQFIGREADMKKLLERLSPDHGAHMITVHGIGGVGKTALVLEAAYLCLKASNKNSSDAPRFDAIIFTSAKQQELIPDSILRRQQGQHNLRDIFREIANALDDPTIIQSPANDQFDRVRQSLSKQRTLLIVDNMETIEDRNEVIEFLYNLPICVKVVITSREQIALLPIRLQNLPLDDGLQLIQQQAEEKAITINDEDSKRLYDHTDGIPLAIVYAIGQVSSGYSLNSVLDRLTSATSDVARFCFEQSVQGIKGQPPHKLLMSLAIFLDSPIQAAVAEVAGLTAAPDAVNNGLARLQQLCFVNLHLKTKRFEMLSLTREYALAELAAYPDFEKEARNRWVKWYLDFAYSYGGEDWEKWIHYDRLEEEEGNLRAVLYWCKNQNHYAEVRDLWLLLNHYANLYAYWDDRLDWLQWLIEQSERRGEWSSLVKFMIRKTWLLIRECSPESLKKADEILQQAWVLRDHADSCVQADLAESIARLQIRQKDYQDAHHWLNVEEKLVIEANLEERKHIRYFIPVLYHRAEIFYSEGEYLLAKKLFQDVMESAKKINWHRVINSAQNWLADIAIEQDDCDEAQKLLTQGLTVAKSTNNKRRLARYQRSFARWERNWGSPEKARQLSTQAINGFEQLGMTKDAQEMQTLLDCP
;
A
#
# COMPACT_ATOMS: atom_id res chain seq x y z
N MET A 1 47.58 64.89 -24.99
CA MET A 1 47.30 65.99 -25.93
C MET A 1 45.87 66.46 -25.69
N SER A 2 45.75 67.77 -25.53
CA SER A 2 44.56 68.56 -25.21
C SER A 2 43.39 68.37 -26.19
N GLY A 3 42.21 68.11 -25.64
CA GLY A 3 40.91 68.30 -26.31
C GLY A 3 39.98 69.02 -25.34
N GLN A 4 39.62 70.25 -25.69
CA GLN A 4 38.98 71.26 -24.86
C GLN A 4 37.70 70.76 -24.16
N SER A 5 37.61 70.99 -22.85
CA SER A 5 36.33 71.02 -22.16
C SER A 5 35.53 72.20 -22.72
N GLU A 6 34.58 71.95 -23.62
CA GLU A 6 33.49 72.89 -23.86
C GLU A 6 32.87 73.20 -22.49
N GLY A 7 33.05 74.43 -22.00
CA GLY A 7 32.46 74.86 -20.75
C GLY A 7 30.94 74.78 -20.87
N TRP A 8 30.32 73.75 -20.31
CA TRP A 8 28.87 73.66 -20.26
C TRP A 8 28.38 74.81 -19.39
N ASN A 9 27.41 75.58 -19.89
CA ASN A 9 26.81 76.74 -19.23
C ASN A 9 25.86 76.28 -18.10
N LEU A 10 26.36 75.42 -17.21
CA LEU A 10 25.66 74.73 -16.12
C LEU A 10 26.33 75.04 -14.78
N PRO A 11 25.61 74.93 -13.65
CA PRO A 11 26.20 75.12 -12.33
C PRO A 11 27.41 74.20 -12.13
N LYS A 12 28.52 74.71 -11.55
CA LYS A 12 29.76 73.92 -11.31
C LYS A 12 29.51 72.61 -10.56
N SER A 13 28.48 72.58 -9.70
CA SER A 13 28.05 71.40 -8.94
C SER A 13 27.46 70.29 -9.82
N TRP A 14 26.83 70.63 -10.95
CA TRP A 14 26.31 69.65 -11.90
C TRP A 14 27.45 69.01 -12.69
N ASN A 15 28.36 69.83 -13.24
CA ASN A 15 29.49 69.32 -14.04
C ASN A 15 30.36 68.34 -13.25
N ARG A 16 30.63 68.62 -11.96
CA ARG A 16 31.44 67.72 -11.11
C ARG A 16 30.78 66.35 -10.91
N LYS A 17 29.47 66.32 -10.59
CA LYS A 17 28.74 65.07 -10.31
C LYS A 17 28.51 64.25 -11.58
N ILE A 18 28.20 64.92 -12.68
CA ILE A 18 27.92 64.26 -13.95
C ILE A 18 29.18 63.67 -14.58
N LEU A 19 30.28 64.43 -14.63
CA LEU A 19 31.54 63.94 -15.21
C LEU A 19 32.19 62.86 -14.35
N GLN A 20 31.87 62.79 -13.06
CA GLN A 20 32.32 61.72 -12.17
C GLN A 20 31.59 60.41 -12.47
N ASP A 21 30.26 60.45 -12.68
CA ASP A 21 29.44 59.24 -12.71
C ASP A 21 29.05 58.77 -14.12
N TRP A 22 29.06 59.62 -15.16
CA TRP A 22 28.44 59.32 -16.47
C TRP A 22 29.36 59.55 -17.68
N GLU A 23 29.24 58.71 -18.72
CA GLU A 23 29.85 58.92 -20.04
C GLU A 23 28.98 59.82 -20.92
N ILE A 24 28.83 61.09 -20.52
CA ILE A 24 27.90 62.02 -21.18
C ILE A 24 28.22 62.26 -22.65
N ASP A 25 29.50 62.36 -23.02
CA ASP A 25 29.85 62.60 -24.42
C ASP A 25 29.42 61.45 -25.31
N ARG A 26 29.50 60.21 -24.83
CA ARG A 26 29.01 59.01 -25.52
C ARG A 26 27.48 59.00 -25.58
N LEU A 27 26.80 59.30 -24.46
CA LEU A 27 25.34 59.38 -24.40
C LEU A 27 24.77 60.42 -25.37
N LEU A 28 25.32 61.64 -25.36
CA LEU A 28 24.89 62.73 -26.24
C LEU A 28 25.21 62.42 -27.71
N THR A 29 26.38 61.87 -28.00
CA THR A 29 26.74 61.49 -29.39
C THR A 29 25.79 60.42 -29.92
N ASN A 30 25.49 59.37 -29.14
CA ASN A 30 24.56 58.33 -29.57
C ASN A 30 23.12 58.87 -29.74
N LEU A 31 22.69 59.81 -28.90
CA LEU A 31 21.40 60.50 -29.07
C LEU A 31 21.35 61.34 -30.36
N GLU A 32 22.42 62.05 -30.69
CA GLU A 32 22.50 62.87 -31.91
C GLU A 32 22.46 61.99 -33.17
N VAL A 33 23.20 60.88 -33.17
CA VAL A 33 23.24 59.91 -34.28
C VAL A 33 21.89 59.23 -34.46
N THR A 34 21.28 58.72 -33.37
CA THR A 34 20.04 57.93 -33.44
C THR A 34 18.84 58.79 -33.80
N LEU A 35 18.78 60.04 -33.32
CA LEU A 35 17.64 60.93 -33.54
C LEU A 35 17.80 61.87 -34.74
N GLN A 36 18.98 61.87 -35.39
CA GLN A 36 19.38 62.81 -36.45
C GLN A 36 19.11 64.28 -36.09
N LYS A 37 19.35 64.66 -34.83
CA LYS A 37 19.08 66.01 -34.28
C LYS A 37 20.29 66.50 -33.50
N ARG A 38 20.52 67.82 -33.51
CA ARG A 38 21.56 68.48 -32.70
C ARG A 38 21.14 68.56 -31.22
N TYR A 39 21.21 67.43 -30.52
CA TYR A 39 20.81 67.29 -29.13
C TYR A 39 21.67 68.15 -28.19
N ARG A 40 22.97 68.32 -28.47
CA ARG A 40 23.90 69.14 -27.67
C ARG A 40 23.53 70.64 -27.64
N GLN A 41 22.88 71.13 -28.69
CA GLN A 41 22.44 72.52 -28.82
C GLN A 41 20.99 72.72 -28.34
N SER A 42 20.34 71.67 -27.81
CA SER A 42 18.95 71.71 -27.39
C SER A 42 18.80 71.97 -25.89
N THR A 43 17.71 72.64 -25.51
CA THR A 43 17.33 72.84 -24.10
C THR A 43 16.97 71.54 -23.37
N LYS A 44 16.87 70.41 -24.09
CA LYS A 44 16.66 69.06 -23.54
C LYS A 44 17.95 68.51 -22.92
N LYS A 45 19.13 68.90 -23.41
CA LYS A 45 20.42 68.51 -22.83
C LYS A 45 20.47 68.89 -21.36
N ASP A 46 20.22 70.15 -21.04
CA ASP A 46 20.32 70.65 -19.67
C ASP A 46 19.32 69.95 -18.74
N LEU A 47 18.11 69.66 -19.23
CA LEU A 47 17.11 68.92 -18.48
C LEU A 47 17.53 67.47 -18.21
N LEU A 48 18.07 66.77 -19.22
CA LEU A 48 18.58 65.40 -19.08
C LEU A 48 19.74 65.35 -18.07
N LEU A 49 20.67 66.30 -18.16
CA LEU A 49 21.81 66.43 -17.24
C LEU A 49 21.36 66.69 -15.79
N GLY A 50 20.34 67.52 -15.60
CA GLY A 50 19.73 67.76 -14.28
C GLY A 50 19.09 66.51 -13.68
N LEU A 51 18.43 65.68 -14.51
CA LEU A 51 17.85 64.40 -14.07
C LEU A 51 18.93 63.40 -13.66
N LEU A 52 20.03 63.31 -14.42
CA LEU A 52 21.17 62.42 -14.12
C LEU A 52 21.90 62.80 -12.83
N CYS A 53 21.83 64.06 -12.41
CA CYS A 53 22.32 64.49 -11.10
C CYS A 53 21.46 64.01 -9.92
N GLY A 54 20.26 63.47 -10.18
CA GLY A 54 19.29 63.08 -9.15
C GLY A 54 18.59 64.27 -8.47
N TYR A 55 18.56 65.44 -9.10
CA TYR A 55 17.87 66.62 -8.54
C TYR A 55 16.37 66.58 -8.80
N SER A 56 15.59 67.16 -7.89
CA SER A 56 14.14 67.30 -8.08
C SER A 56 13.82 68.28 -9.21
N LEU A 57 12.68 68.07 -9.89
CA LEU A 57 12.24 68.94 -10.99
C LEU A 57 12.13 70.42 -10.57
N LYS A 58 11.77 70.66 -9.30
CA LYS A 58 11.71 72.02 -8.72
C LYS A 58 13.09 72.67 -8.66
N LYS A 59 14.11 71.91 -8.26
CA LYS A 59 15.51 72.38 -8.19
C LYS A 59 16.10 72.58 -9.59
N ILE A 60 15.84 71.66 -10.53
CA ILE A 60 16.24 71.80 -11.94
C ILE A 60 15.63 73.07 -12.56
N GLY A 61 14.35 73.35 -12.30
CA GLY A 61 13.68 74.57 -12.77
C GLY A 61 14.27 75.85 -12.18
N GLN A 62 14.62 75.84 -10.89
CA GLN A 62 15.29 76.97 -10.22
C GLN A 62 16.69 77.23 -10.78
N ASP A 63 17.52 76.17 -10.92
CA ASP A 63 18.90 76.26 -11.40
C ASP A 63 18.99 76.68 -12.88
N LEU A 64 17.99 76.33 -13.70
CA LEU A 64 17.92 76.67 -15.12
C LEU A 64 17.07 77.93 -15.41
N HIS A 65 16.59 78.63 -14.38
CA HIS A 65 15.68 79.79 -14.51
C HIS A 65 14.44 79.54 -15.40
N LYS A 66 13.84 78.34 -15.30
CA LYS A 66 12.66 77.92 -16.09
C LYS A 66 11.45 77.63 -15.20
N LYS A 67 10.26 78.01 -15.67
CA LYS A 67 9.00 77.67 -14.99
C LYS A 67 8.82 76.14 -14.94
N ASN A 68 8.36 75.61 -13.80
CA ASN A 68 8.14 74.18 -13.59
C ASN A 68 7.26 73.50 -14.66
N ALA A 69 6.30 74.23 -15.24
CA ALA A 69 5.47 73.72 -16.33
C ALA A 69 6.27 73.38 -17.60
N VAL A 70 7.27 74.20 -17.93
CA VAL A 70 8.16 74.00 -19.10
C VAL A 70 9.08 72.81 -18.87
N VAL A 71 9.59 72.65 -17.65
CA VAL A 71 10.41 71.50 -17.24
C VAL A 71 9.61 70.20 -17.39
N ARG A 72 8.36 70.15 -16.89
CA ARG A 72 7.50 68.96 -16.98
C ARG A 72 7.14 68.59 -18.42
N ALA A 73 6.83 69.57 -19.27
CA ALA A 73 6.51 69.33 -20.69
C ALA A 73 7.71 68.76 -21.47
N GLY A 74 8.94 69.12 -21.08
CA GLY A 74 10.17 68.60 -21.69
C GLY A 74 10.47 67.13 -21.37
N LEU A 75 9.98 66.60 -20.25
CA LEU A 75 10.32 65.25 -19.76
C LEU A 75 9.81 64.13 -20.67
N SER A 76 8.56 64.22 -21.12
CA SER A 76 7.97 63.20 -21.99
C SER A 76 8.74 63.04 -23.29
N ASN A 77 9.31 64.14 -23.80
CA ASN A 77 10.17 64.10 -24.97
C ASN A 77 11.52 63.46 -24.66
N ILE A 78 12.12 63.75 -23.51
CA ILE A 78 13.39 63.13 -23.10
C ILE A 78 13.22 61.62 -22.90
N TYR A 79 12.15 61.19 -22.24
CA TYR A 79 11.87 59.76 -22.06
C TYR A 79 11.71 59.03 -23.39
N ARG A 80 10.94 59.61 -24.33
CA ARG A 80 10.80 59.05 -25.68
C ARG A 80 12.13 59.03 -26.45
N ASP A 81 12.94 60.07 -26.30
CA ASP A 81 14.27 60.14 -26.91
C ASP A 81 15.19 59.02 -26.35
N ILE A 82 15.10 58.71 -25.05
CA ILE A 82 15.83 57.59 -24.42
C ILE A 82 15.26 56.22 -24.81
N GLU A 83 13.93 56.06 -24.90
CA GLU A 83 13.30 54.83 -25.41
C GLU A 83 13.79 54.52 -26.82
N THR A 84 13.84 55.54 -27.68
CA THR A 84 14.35 55.41 -29.05
C THR A 84 15.83 55.04 -29.08
N LEU A 85 16.63 55.60 -28.17
CA LEU A 85 18.05 55.28 -28.05
C LEU A 85 18.31 53.85 -27.55
N THR A 86 17.50 53.36 -26.62
CA THR A 86 17.74 52.11 -25.88
C THR A 86 16.97 50.91 -26.44
N GLY A 87 15.98 51.16 -27.31
CA GLY A 87 15.08 50.12 -27.82
C GLY A 87 14.04 49.65 -26.80
N GLU A 88 13.90 50.36 -25.68
CA GLU A 88 12.89 50.07 -24.65
C GLU A 88 11.47 50.35 -25.17
N THR A 89 10.47 49.66 -24.62
CA THR A 89 9.08 49.76 -25.08
C THR A 89 8.50 51.16 -24.87
N ASN A 90 7.57 51.59 -25.73
CA ASN A 90 6.98 52.93 -25.70
C ASN A 90 6.28 53.21 -24.34
N LYS A 91 6.62 54.34 -23.69
CA LYS A 91 6.19 54.76 -22.32
C LYS A 91 6.79 53.98 -21.15
N SER A 92 7.85 53.20 -21.36
CA SER A 92 8.55 52.48 -20.28
C SER A 92 9.52 53.37 -19.50
N VAL A 93 10.07 54.43 -20.10
CA VAL A 93 11.04 55.32 -19.43
C VAL A 93 10.31 56.38 -18.61
N LYS A 94 10.63 56.46 -17.33
CA LYS A 94 10.11 57.42 -16.33
C LYS A 94 11.27 57.96 -15.50
N SER A 95 11.04 59.01 -14.73
CA SER A 95 12.07 59.56 -13.82
C SER A 95 12.61 58.52 -12.83
N SER A 96 11.77 57.57 -12.40
CA SER A 96 12.14 56.56 -11.40
C SER A 96 13.07 55.46 -11.92
N ASN A 97 13.11 55.20 -13.23
CA ASN A 97 13.93 54.15 -13.83
C ASN A 97 14.91 54.65 -14.91
N LEU A 98 14.89 55.94 -15.25
CA LEU A 98 15.79 56.56 -16.23
C LEU A 98 17.28 56.26 -15.94
N VAL A 99 17.70 56.41 -14.68
CA VAL A 99 19.08 56.13 -14.26
C VAL A 99 19.43 54.66 -14.47
N TYR A 100 18.56 53.75 -14.03
CA TYR A 100 18.73 52.31 -14.21
C TYR A 100 18.79 51.90 -15.70
N ILE A 101 17.96 52.50 -16.56
CA ILE A 101 17.95 52.19 -17.99
C ILE A 101 19.25 52.65 -18.65
N LEU A 102 19.74 53.86 -18.33
CA LEU A 102 20.99 54.35 -18.88
C LEU A 102 22.22 53.59 -18.33
N GLU A 103 22.15 53.11 -17.09
CA GLU A 103 23.13 52.17 -16.53
C GLU A 103 23.12 50.82 -17.25
N LYS A 104 21.93 50.23 -17.45
CA LYS A 104 21.74 48.97 -18.19
C LYS A 104 22.35 49.02 -19.60
N HIS A 105 22.24 50.18 -20.26
CA HIS A 105 22.79 50.40 -21.61
C HIS A 105 24.23 50.94 -21.61
N GLY A 106 24.93 50.93 -20.46
CA GLY A 106 26.37 51.16 -20.37
C GLY A 106 26.80 52.63 -20.45
N TYR A 107 25.93 53.58 -20.09
CA TYR A 107 26.25 55.01 -20.12
C TYR A 107 26.81 55.55 -18.79
N ARG A 108 26.92 54.71 -17.74
CA ARG A 108 27.51 55.08 -16.44
C ARG A 108 28.98 54.66 -16.38
N ARG A 109 29.87 55.55 -15.95
CA ARG A 109 31.30 55.22 -15.79
C ARG A 109 31.44 54.13 -14.72
N ASN A 110 32.28 53.14 -14.98
CA ASN A 110 32.48 51.92 -14.16
C ASN A 110 31.29 50.94 -14.12
N SER A 111 30.27 51.07 -14.98
CA SER A 111 29.38 49.94 -15.24
C SER A 111 30.12 48.92 -16.11
N VAL A 112 30.86 48.02 -15.47
CA VAL A 112 31.22 46.75 -16.10
C VAL A 112 29.89 46.18 -16.59
N VAL A 113 29.76 46.00 -17.90
CA VAL A 113 28.64 45.28 -18.52
C VAL A 113 28.72 43.87 -17.96
N SER A 114 28.07 43.63 -16.82
CA SER A 114 27.80 42.28 -16.38
C SER A 114 26.79 41.77 -17.38
N ALA A 115 27.25 40.88 -18.26
CA ALA A 115 26.41 39.98 -19.00
C ALA A 115 25.21 39.58 -18.14
N ILE A 116 24.02 39.59 -18.73
CA ILE A 116 22.74 39.19 -18.13
C ILE A 116 22.97 37.94 -17.26
N LYS A 117 23.24 38.14 -15.96
CA LYS A 117 23.03 37.11 -14.96
C LYS A 117 21.52 37.07 -14.87
N SER A 118 20.93 35.97 -15.33
CA SER A 118 19.60 35.56 -14.88
C SER A 118 19.49 35.90 -13.41
N ARG A 119 18.52 36.74 -13.01
CA ARG A 119 18.25 36.98 -11.59
C ARG A 119 17.84 35.63 -11.00
N SER A 120 18.82 34.91 -10.44
CA SER A 120 18.57 33.71 -9.67
C SER A 120 18.07 34.17 -8.31
N ILE A 121 16.89 33.73 -7.91
CA ILE A 121 16.42 33.95 -6.54
C ILE A 121 17.37 33.29 -5.54
N PRO A 122 17.55 33.84 -4.33
CA PRO A 122 18.31 33.18 -3.27
C PRO A 122 17.73 31.81 -2.93
N HIS A 123 18.59 30.79 -2.88
CA HIS A 123 18.24 29.46 -2.40
C HIS A 123 19.43 28.67 -1.85
N ASN A 124 19.17 27.70 -0.98
CA ASN A 124 20.14 26.72 -0.46
C ASN A 124 19.71 25.26 -0.72
N LEU A 125 18.86 25.01 -1.72
CA LEU A 125 18.40 23.67 -2.09
C LEU A 125 19.58 22.68 -2.31
N PRO A 126 19.56 21.49 -1.68
CA PRO A 126 20.56 20.45 -1.92
C PRO A 126 20.38 19.84 -3.31
N ALA A 127 21.49 19.43 -3.93
CA ALA A 127 21.47 18.78 -5.23
C ALA A 127 20.59 17.50 -5.19
N PRO A 128 19.77 17.24 -6.22
CA PRO A 128 19.01 16.00 -6.32
C PRO A 128 19.95 14.79 -6.31
N THR A 129 19.57 13.74 -5.57
CA THR A 129 20.31 12.47 -5.52
C THR A 129 19.82 11.46 -6.57
N TYR A 130 18.90 11.88 -7.45
CA TYR A 130 18.31 11.08 -8.52
C TYR A 130 18.47 11.80 -9.87
N THR A 131 18.55 11.05 -10.96
CA THR A 131 18.68 11.62 -12.32
C THR A 131 17.32 12.00 -12.90
N GLN A 132 16.31 11.16 -12.68
CA GLN A 132 14.91 11.35 -13.05
C GLN A 132 14.01 11.05 -11.85
N PHE A 133 12.99 11.88 -11.67
CA PHE A 133 11.95 11.67 -10.68
C PHE A 133 10.83 10.83 -11.31
N ILE A 134 10.53 9.67 -10.73
CA ILE A 134 9.59 8.68 -11.28
C ILE A 134 8.30 8.65 -10.45
N GLY A 135 7.18 8.66 -11.17
CA GLY A 135 5.83 8.61 -10.63
C GLY A 135 5.45 9.85 -9.82
N ARG A 136 4.42 9.70 -8.97
CA ARG A 136 3.95 10.73 -8.00
C ARG A 136 3.33 11.97 -8.63
N GLU A 137 2.82 11.90 -9.86
CA GLU A 137 2.22 13.03 -10.57
C GLU A 137 1.05 13.62 -9.77
N ALA A 138 0.22 12.76 -9.17
CA ALA A 138 -0.90 13.18 -8.34
C ALA A 138 -0.45 13.88 -7.04
N ASP A 139 0.57 13.33 -6.36
CA ASP A 139 1.14 13.91 -5.14
C ASP A 139 1.82 15.25 -5.43
N MET A 140 2.56 15.33 -6.53
CA MET A 140 3.24 16.53 -7.03
C MET A 140 2.23 17.64 -7.34
N LYS A 141 1.19 17.31 -8.11
CA LYS A 141 0.12 18.26 -8.45
C LYS A 141 -0.53 18.83 -7.18
N LYS A 142 -0.87 17.97 -6.23
CA LYS A 142 -1.47 18.38 -4.94
C LYS A 142 -0.54 19.26 -4.10
N LEU A 143 0.76 18.98 -4.11
CA LEU A 143 1.75 19.81 -3.41
C LEU A 143 1.88 21.19 -4.07
N LEU A 144 2.01 21.26 -5.39
CA LEU A 144 2.09 22.52 -6.14
C LEU A 144 0.82 23.36 -6.00
N GLU A 145 -0.36 22.75 -6.04
CA GLU A 145 -1.64 23.42 -5.78
C GLU A 145 -1.66 24.09 -4.40
N ARG A 146 -1.19 23.39 -3.36
CA ARG A 146 -1.16 23.92 -1.98
C ARG A 146 -0.09 25.00 -1.79
N LEU A 147 1.00 24.91 -2.54
CA LEU A 147 2.06 25.91 -2.60
C LEU A 147 1.65 27.18 -3.34
N SER A 148 0.57 27.14 -4.12
CA SER A 148 0.06 28.30 -4.83
C SER A 148 -0.24 29.47 -3.87
N PRO A 149 0.04 30.72 -4.28
CA PRO A 149 -0.32 31.91 -3.50
C PRO A 149 -1.81 32.00 -3.18
N ASP A 150 -2.67 31.47 -4.05
CA ASP A 150 -4.13 31.55 -3.92
C ASP A 150 -4.69 30.52 -2.93
N HIS A 151 -3.87 29.54 -2.53
CA HIS A 151 -4.29 28.49 -1.60
C HIS A 151 -4.10 28.95 -0.14
N GLY A 152 -5.12 28.78 0.71
CA GLY A 152 -5.11 29.28 2.11
C GLY A 152 -4.17 28.54 3.07
N ALA A 153 -3.67 27.35 2.70
CA ALA A 153 -2.71 26.61 3.53
C ALA A 153 -1.33 27.30 3.52
N HIS A 154 -0.89 27.79 4.67
CA HIS A 154 0.46 28.33 4.87
C HIS A 154 1.46 27.25 5.32
N MET A 155 1.00 26.21 6.02
CA MET A 155 1.81 25.08 6.48
C MET A 155 1.29 23.77 5.87
N ILE A 156 2.16 23.06 5.17
CA ILE A 156 1.87 21.84 4.43
C ILE A 156 2.77 20.73 4.98
N THR A 157 2.20 19.62 5.42
CA THR A 157 2.99 18.46 5.87
C THR A 157 2.95 17.37 4.82
N VAL A 158 4.13 16.86 4.44
CA VAL A 158 4.32 15.67 3.62
C VAL A 158 4.82 14.56 4.54
N HIS A 159 4.03 13.52 4.75
CA HIS A 159 4.38 12.43 5.66
C HIS A 159 4.19 11.05 5.05
N GLY A 160 4.76 10.04 5.71
CA GLY A 160 4.85 8.67 5.23
C GLY A 160 6.04 7.94 5.87
N ILE A 161 6.16 6.65 5.62
CA ILE A 161 7.23 5.82 6.20
C ILE A 161 8.64 6.28 5.79
N GLY A 162 9.66 5.83 6.50
CA GLY A 162 11.05 6.03 6.11
C GLY A 162 11.29 5.52 4.68
N GLY A 163 12.13 6.22 3.91
CA GLY A 163 12.51 5.78 2.56
C GLY A 163 11.45 5.92 1.45
N VAL A 164 10.22 6.37 1.75
CA VAL A 164 9.13 6.50 0.76
C VAL A 164 9.31 7.62 -0.28
N GLY A 165 10.30 8.50 -0.11
CA GLY A 165 10.59 9.59 -1.05
C GLY A 165 9.99 10.97 -0.70
N LYS A 166 9.60 11.21 0.56
CA LYS A 166 9.06 12.53 1.01
C LYS A 166 9.97 13.70 0.65
N THR A 167 11.25 13.61 1.02
CA THR A 167 12.25 14.65 0.76
C THR A 167 12.47 14.83 -0.73
N ALA A 168 12.50 13.73 -1.50
CA ALA A 168 12.64 13.78 -2.96
C ALA A 168 11.47 14.51 -3.62
N LEU A 169 10.22 14.22 -3.22
CA LEU A 169 9.03 14.92 -3.74
C LEU A 169 9.08 16.42 -3.44
N VAL A 170 9.43 16.80 -2.20
CA VAL A 170 9.48 18.21 -1.81
C VAL A 170 10.62 18.95 -2.50
N LEU A 171 11.78 18.32 -2.66
CA LEU A 171 12.90 18.89 -3.41
C LEU A 171 12.56 19.06 -4.89
N GLU A 172 11.93 18.06 -5.52
CA GLU A 172 11.51 18.19 -6.93
C GLU A 172 10.53 19.34 -7.11
N ALA A 173 9.52 19.44 -6.24
CA ALA A 173 8.58 20.57 -6.24
C ALA A 173 9.30 21.92 -6.07
N ALA A 174 10.29 21.98 -5.16
CA ALA A 174 11.08 23.18 -4.93
C ALA A 174 11.94 23.56 -6.15
N TYR A 175 12.52 22.57 -6.84
CA TYR A 175 13.26 22.81 -8.08
C TYR A 175 12.36 23.26 -9.24
N LEU A 176 11.13 22.76 -9.32
CA LEU A 176 10.12 23.27 -10.26
C LEU A 176 9.78 24.74 -9.97
N CYS A 177 9.54 25.07 -8.69
CA CYS A 177 9.32 26.45 -8.24
C CYS A 177 10.52 27.36 -8.51
N LEU A 178 11.75 26.87 -8.30
CA LEU A 178 12.99 27.61 -8.60
C LEU A 178 13.09 27.92 -10.10
N LYS A 179 12.84 26.93 -10.97
CA LYS A 179 12.80 27.10 -12.42
C LYS A 179 11.73 28.12 -12.83
N ALA A 180 10.54 28.03 -12.26
CA ALA A 180 9.42 28.97 -12.49
C ALA A 180 9.80 30.41 -12.15
N SER A 181 10.47 30.58 -11.02
CA SER A 181 10.87 31.88 -10.48
C SER A 181 12.00 32.53 -11.28
N ASN A 182 12.93 31.73 -11.82
CA ASN A 182 14.08 32.23 -12.57
C ASN A 182 13.80 32.47 -14.07
N LYS A 183 12.95 31.64 -14.71
CA LYS A 183 12.74 31.66 -16.17
C LYS A 183 11.41 32.25 -16.62
N ASN A 184 10.53 32.65 -15.69
CA ASN A 184 9.17 33.15 -15.99
C ASN A 184 8.33 32.23 -16.90
N SER A 185 8.66 30.93 -16.98
CA SER A 185 8.01 29.95 -17.86
C SER A 185 7.82 28.62 -17.13
N SER A 186 6.77 28.51 -16.33
CA SER A 186 6.23 27.24 -15.83
C SER A 186 4.90 27.49 -15.11
N ASP A 187 4.05 26.46 -15.02
CA ASP A 187 2.79 26.47 -14.25
C ASP A 187 3.00 26.31 -12.73
N ALA A 188 4.24 26.11 -12.27
CA ALA A 188 4.55 25.98 -10.84
C ALA A 188 4.54 27.35 -10.11
N PRO A 189 4.23 27.37 -8.80
CA PRO A 189 4.25 28.59 -7.98
C PRO A 189 5.62 29.29 -7.97
N ARG A 190 5.59 30.62 -7.91
CA ARG A 190 6.80 31.46 -7.90
C ARG A 190 7.08 31.99 -6.50
N PHE A 191 8.36 32.01 -6.14
CA PHE A 191 8.87 32.52 -4.88
C PHE A 191 10.04 33.47 -5.13
N ASP A 192 10.26 34.38 -4.21
CA ASP A 192 11.40 35.31 -4.21
C ASP A 192 12.61 34.72 -3.47
N ALA A 193 12.39 33.71 -2.62
CA ALA A 193 13.44 32.95 -1.94
C ALA A 193 12.97 31.51 -1.65
N ILE A 194 13.89 30.53 -1.70
CA ILE A 194 13.61 29.13 -1.32
C ILE A 194 14.66 28.65 -0.31
N ILE A 195 14.21 28.33 0.90
CA ILE A 195 15.08 27.96 2.02
C ILE A 195 14.78 26.51 2.41
N PHE A 196 15.82 25.70 2.51
CA PHE A 196 15.79 24.32 2.94
C PHE A 196 16.61 24.16 4.22
N THR A 197 16.01 23.55 5.24
CA THR A 197 16.71 23.12 6.45
C THR A 197 16.37 21.66 6.71
N SER A 198 17.34 20.88 7.18
CA SER A 198 17.17 19.46 7.44
C SER A 198 17.81 19.08 8.77
N ALA A 199 17.07 18.34 9.58
CA ALA A 199 17.56 17.73 10.81
C ALA A 199 18.01 16.26 10.60
N LYS A 200 18.35 15.87 9.37
CA LYS A 200 18.75 14.49 9.04
C LYS A 200 19.97 14.03 9.85
N GLN A 201 19.78 13.05 10.74
CA GLN A 201 20.83 12.49 11.60
C GLN A 201 21.58 11.31 10.98
N GLN A 202 20.94 10.60 10.05
CA GLN A 202 21.44 9.35 9.48
C GLN A 202 21.34 9.36 7.96
N GLU A 203 22.27 8.67 7.30
CA GLU A 203 22.30 8.48 5.86
C GLU A 203 22.54 7.00 5.56
N LEU A 204 21.68 6.42 4.74
CA LEU A 204 21.84 5.05 4.28
C LEU A 204 22.77 5.06 3.06
N ILE A 205 23.89 4.35 3.17
CA ILE A 205 24.78 4.05 2.04
C ILE A 205 24.67 2.55 1.72
N PRO A 206 25.13 2.09 0.54
CA PRO A 206 24.96 0.69 0.15
C PRO A 206 25.38 -0.30 1.24
N ASP A 207 26.47 -0.07 1.96
CA ASP A 207 27.01 -1.05 2.90
C ASP A 207 26.81 -0.73 4.40
N SER A 208 26.17 0.39 4.77
CA SER A 208 25.90 0.72 6.19
C SER A 208 25.01 1.96 6.40
N ILE A 209 24.60 2.19 7.65
CA ILE A 209 24.01 3.47 8.10
C ILE A 209 25.11 4.38 8.67
N LEU A 210 25.36 5.52 8.02
CA LEU A 210 26.24 6.56 8.52
C LEU A 210 25.49 7.52 9.45
N ARG A 211 26.04 7.76 10.64
CA ARG A 211 25.56 8.82 11.56
C ARG A 211 26.29 10.12 11.26
N ARG A 212 25.56 11.20 11.01
CA ARG A 212 26.13 12.53 10.79
C ARG A 212 26.60 13.11 12.14
N GLN A 213 27.82 13.67 12.18
CA GLN A 213 28.39 14.29 13.39
C GLN A 213 27.95 15.75 13.62
N GLN A 214 26.81 16.18 13.10
CA GLN A 214 26.38 17.58 13.25
C GLN A 214 25.76 17.85 14.64
N GLY A 215 25.90 19.09 15.11
CA GLY A 215 25.47 19.55 16.43
C GLY A 215 23.95 19.63 16.63
N GLN A 216 23.52 20.15 17.78
CA GLN A 216 22.12 20.26 18.21
C GLN A 216 21.19 20.82 17.12
N HIS A 217 20.20 20.04 16.68
CA HIS A 217 19.21 20.45 15.69
C HIS A 217 18.03 21.13 16.36
N ASN A 218 18.15 22.45 16.54
CA ASN A 218 17.18 23.28 17.23
C ASN A 218 16.72 24.49 16.39
N LEU A 219 15.82 25.31 16.93
CA LEU A 219 15.28 26.51 16.29
C LEU A 219 16.39 27.49 15.83
N ARG A 220 17.51 27.58 16.55
CA ARG A 220 18.63 28.45 16.15
C ARG A 220 19.31 27.98 14.88
N ASP A 221 19.36 26.68 14.64
CA ASP A 221 19.88 26.13 13.40
C ASP A 221 19.00 26.50 12.21
N ILE A 222 17.67 26.51 12.39
CA ILE A 222 16.73 27.01 11.39
C ILE A 222 16.98 28.50 11.12
N PHE A 223 17.18 29.31 12.16
CA PHE A 223 17.51 30.73 11.98
C PHE A 223 18.83 30.94 11.24
N ARG A 224 19.83 30.09 11.50
CA ARG A 224 21.12 30.12 10.80
C ARG A 224 20.98 29.80 9.32
N GLU A 225 20.21 28.78 8.97
CA GLU A 225 19.93 28.45 7.57
C GLU A 225 19.15 29.57 6.86
N ILE A 226 18.18 30.19 7.54
CA ILE A 226 17.46 31.35 6.99
C ILE A 226 18.42 32.53 6.77
N ALA A 227 19.26 32.85 7.75
CA ALA A 227 20.24 33.93 7.66
C ALA A 227 21.23 33.72 6.50
N ASN A 228 21.75 32.50 6.36
CA ASN A 228 22.68 32.12 5.29
C ASN A 228 22.01 32.17 3.92
N ALA A 229 20.79 31.63 3.78
CA ALA A 229 20.09 31.59 2.51
C ALA A 229 19.67 32.99 2.02
N LEU A 230 19.38 33.91 2.95
CA LEU A 230 18.99 35.29 2.63
C LEU A 230 20.14 36.29 2.62
N ASP A 231 21.36 35.85 2.94
CA ASP A 231 22.54 36.71 3.13
C ASP A 231 22.28 37.85 4.15
N ASP A 232 21.59 37.52 5.25
CA ASP A 232 21.22 38.45 6.33
C ASP A 232 21.91 38.06 7.65
N PRO A 233 23.19 38.45 7.84
CA PRO A 233 23.94 38.11 9.05
C PRO A 233 23.39 38.77 10.31
N THR A 234 22.50 39.77 10.18
CA THR A 234 21.95 40.51 11.32
C THR A 234 21.02 39.64 12.17
N ILE A 235 20.45 38.59 11.60
CA ILE A 235 19.63 37.60 12.31
C ILE A 235 20.46 36.90 13.39
N ILE A 236 21.64 36.39 13.05
CA ILE A 236 22.49 35.62 13.99
C ILE A 236 23.22 36.53 14.97
N GLN A 237 23.57 37.76 14.56
CA GLN A 237 24.22 38.74 15.41
C GLN A 237 23.28 39.32 16.50
N SER A 238 21.97 39.09 16.40
CA SER A 238 21.00 39.61 17.35
C SER A 238 20.90 38.74 18.61
N PRO A 239 20.59 39.34 19.78
CA PRO A 239 20.28 38.58 20.99
C PRO A 239 19.17 37.56 20.73
N ALA A 240 19.24 36.39 21.38
CA ALA A 240 18.32 35.27 21.14
C ALA A 240 16.83 35.65 21.16
N ASN A 241 16.45 36.57 22.06
CA ASN A 241 15.07 37.05 22.20
C ASN A 241 14.57 37.87 21.00
N ASP A 242 15.48 38.50 20.24
CA ASP A 242 15.14 39.36 19.11
C ASP A 242 15.25 38.62 17.75
N GLN A 243 15.87 37.43 17.73
CA GLN A 243 16.13 36.69 16.49
C GLN A 243 14.84 36.34 15.75
N PHE A 244 13.80 35.94 16.49
CA PHE A 244 12.47 35.62 15.93
C PHE A 244 11.89 36.81 15.16
N ASP A 245 11.86 38.00 15.77
CA ASP A 245 11.31 39.19 15.14
C ASP A 245 12.13 39.63 13.92
N ARG A 246 13.46 39.44 13.94
CA ARG A 246 14.32 39.71 12.78
C ARG A 246 14.05 38.77 11.62
N VAL A 247 13.93 37.47 11.89
CA VAL A 247 13.54 36.48 10.88
C VAL A 247 12.20 36.86 10.27
N ARG A 248 11.21 37.20 11.10
CA ARG A 248 9.88 37.61 10.63
C ARG A 248 9.94 38.87 9.77
N GLN A 249 10.71 39.89 10.18
CA GLN A 249 10.91 41.12 9.40
C GLN A 249 11.59 40.83 8.06
N SER A 250 12.62 39.97 8.03
CA SER A 250 13.34 39.62 6.81
C SER A 250 12.43 38.87 5.83
N LEU A 251 11.72 37.85 6.32
CA LEU A 251 10.78 37.05 5.53
C LEU A 251 9.54 37.83 5.07
N SER A 252 9.08 38.85 5.83
CA SER A 252 7.90 39.65 5.46
C SER A 252 8.09 40.50 4.19
N LYS A 253 9.34 40.71 3.77
CA LYS A 253 9.68 41.55 2.61
C LYS A 253 9.55 40.83 1.28
N GLN A 254 9.42 39.50 1.29
CA GLN A 254 9.51 38.68 0.08
C GLN A 254 8.70 37.38 0.22
N ARG A 255 8.23 36.83 -0.90
CA ARG A 255 7.53 35.53 -0.88
C ARG A 255 8.54 34.40 -0.72
N THR A 256 8.43 33.65 0.36
CA THR A 256 9.44 32.63 0.70
C THR A 256 8.82 31.24 0.77
N LEU A 257 9.48 30.24 0.18
CA LEU A 257 9.22 28.83 0.46
C LEU A 257 10.23 28.36 1.50
N LEU A 258 9.77 27.97 2.69
CA LEU A 258 10.58 27.37 3.74
C LEU A 258 10.28 25.87 3.84
N ILE A 259 11.31 25.05 3.64
CA ILE A 259 11.24 23.59 3.72
C ILE A 259 11.97 23.15 4.98
N VAL A 260 11.24 22.44 5.85
CA VAL A 260 11.77 21.84 7.08
C VAL A 260 11.73 20.32 6.93
N ASP A 261 12.89 19.72 6.74
CA ASP A 261 13.05 18.30 6.48
C ASP A 261 13.39 17.50 7.75
N ASN A 262 12.79 16.32 7.90
CA ASN A 262 13.04 15.37 8.99
C ASN A 262 12.61 15.88 10.38
N MET A 263 11.40 16.43 10.49
CA MET A 263 10.89 17.11 11.69
C MET A 263 10.88 16.27 12.96
N GLU A 264 10.77 14.94 12.87
CA GLU A 264 10.76 14.03 14.02
C GLU A 264 12.09 14.00 14.81
N THR A 265 13.15 14.59 14.28
CA THR A 265 14.50 14.57 14.87
C THR A 265 14.95 15.88 15.50
N ILE A 266 14.09 16.89 15.47
CA ILE A 266 14.31 18.21 16.08
C ILE A 266 14.04 18.13 17.58
N GLU A 267 14.97 18.65 18.39
CA GLU A 267 14.92 18.56 19.86
C GLU A 267 13.79 19.44 20.47
N ASP A 268 13.64 20.67 19.97
CA ASP A 268 12.68 21.70 20.42
C ASP A 268 11.44 21.78 19.51
N ARG A 269 10.88 20.61 19.17
CA ARG A 269 9.77 20.45 18.22
C ARG A 269 8.59 21.42 18.44
N ASN A 270 8.19 21.66 19.70
CA ASN A 270 7.07 22.55 20.02
C ASN A 270 7.39 24.02 19.71
N GLU A 271 8.59 24.48 20.06
CA GLU A 271 9.04 25.85 19.79
C GLU A 271 9.17 26.09 18.28
N VAL A 272 9.66 25.10 17.53
CA VAL A 272 9.71 25.17 16.07
C VAL A 272 8.31 25.20 15.46
N ILE A 273 7.38 24.38 15.92
CA ILE A 273 5.99 24.42 15.42
C ILE A 273 5.37 25.79 15.71
N GLU A 274 5.53 26.33 16.92
CA GLU A 274 5.05 27.67 17.28
C GLU A 274 5.67 28.75 16.39
N PHE A 275 6.98 28.66 16.12
CA PHE A 275 7.67 29.54 15.18
C PHE A 275 7.03 29.50 13.79
N LEU A 276 6.83 28.30 13.24
CA LEU A 276 6.30 28.11 11.89
C LEU A 276 4.87 28.62 11.73
N TYR A 277 4.03 28.49 12.76
CA TYR A 277 2.67 29.03 12.77
C TYR A 277 2.62 30.56 12.80
N ASN A 278 3.61 31.21 13.43
CA ASN A 278 3.66 32.66 13.58
C ASN A 278 4.41 33.38 12.44
N LEU A 279 4.76 32.66 11.37
CA LEU A 279 5.40 33.24 10.19
C LEU A 279 4.45 34.13 9.38
N PRO A 280 4.96 35.12 8.62
CA PRO A 280 4.14 35.97 7.77
C PRO A 280 3.40 35.16 6.70
N ILE A 281 2.21 35.61 6.29
CA ILE A 281 1.37 34.91 5.29
C ILE A 281 2.02 34.79 3.89
N CYS A 282 3.04 35.60 3.61
CA CYS A 282 3.84 35.50 2.38
C CYS A 282 4.83 34.33 2.40
N VAL A 283 4.94 33.60 3.51
CA VAL A 283 5.78 32.42 3.66
C VAL A 283 4.92 31.16 3.54
N LYS A 284 5.31 30.27 2.63
CA LYS A 284 4.79 28.90 2.56
C LYS A 284 5.78 27.98 3.24
N VAL A 285 5.29 27.14 4.15
CA VAL A 285 6.08 26.16 4.88
C VAL A 285 5.72 24.75 4.40
N VAL A 286 6.73 23.97 4.03
CA VAL A 286 6.59 22.53 3.76
C VAL A 286 7.41 21.74 4.76
N ILE A 287 6.77 20.82 5.46
CA ILE A 287 7.41 19.98 6.48
C ILE A 287 7.43 18.54 5.98
N THR A 288 8.58 17.90 5.96
CA THR A 288 8.66 16.44 5.80
C THR A 288 8.78 15.78 7.17
N SER A 289 8.03 14.70 7.38
CA SER A 289 8.00 14.01 8.66
C SER A 289 7.63 12.54 8.50
N ARG A 290 8.12 11.65 9.38
CA ARG A 290 7.56 10.28 9.51
C ARG A 290 6.19 10.26 10.20
N GLU A 291 5.87 11.31 10.92
CA GLU A 291 4.62 11.48 11.66
C GLU A 291 3.68 12.49 11.00
N GLN A 292 2.38 12.28 11.14
CA GLN A 292 1.40 13.31 10.80
C GLN A 292 1.46 14.46 11.84
N ILE A 293 1.77 15.67 11.39
CA ILE A 293 1.92 16.87 12.25
C ILE A 293 0.77 17.87 12.06
N ALA A 294 0.35 18.13 10.82
CA ALA A 294 -0.66 19.14 10.51
C ALA A 294 -2.01 18.55 10.09
N LEU A 295 -3.04 19.42 10.08
CA LEU A 295 -4.43 19.10 9.75
C LEU A 295 -4.68 18.73 8.28
N LEU A 296 -3.85 19.24 7.36
CA LEU A 296 -3.97 18.97 5.92
C LEU A 296 -2.72 18.25 5.38
N PRO A 297 -2.48 16.98 5.75
CA PRO A 297 -1.32 16.26 5.28
C PRO A 297 -1.42 15.89 3.78
N ILE A 298 -0.26 15.73 3.14
CA ILE A 298 -0.06 14.90 1.95
C ILE A 298 0.60 13.62 2.44
N ARG A 299 -0.12 12.51 2.38
CA ARG A 299 0.40 11.21 2.77
C ARG A 299 0.99 10.51 1.55
N LEU A 300 2.29 10.22 1.58
CA LEU A 300 2.93 9.40 0.58
C LEU A 300 2.78 7.93 0.97
N GLN A 301 2.23 7.16 0.05
CA GLN A 301 2.23 5.70 0.07
C GLN A 301 3.45 5.15 -0.66
N ASN A 302 3.67 3.85 -0.71
CA ASN A 302 4.64 3.22 -1.60
C ASN A 302 4.39 3.52 -3.08
N LEU A 303 5.38 3.28 -3.94
CA LEU A 303 5.17 3.39 -5.39
C LEU A 303 4.25 2.26 -5.86
N PRO A 304 3.29 2.54 -6.77
CA PRO A 304 2.58 1.50 -7.51
C PRO A 304 3.53 0.58 -8.27
N LEU A 305 3.05 -0.60 -8.67
CA LEU A 305 3.86 -1.60 -9.38
C LEU A 305 4.56 -1.03 -10.60
N ASP A 306 3.83 -0.32 -11.47
CA ASP A 306 4.38 0.22 -12.72
C ASP A 306 5.49 1.25 -12.44
N ASP A 307 5.27 2.19 -11.51
CA ASP A 307 6.26 3.19 -11.12
C ASP A 307 7.47 2.55 -10.42
N GLY A 308 7.24 1.51 -9.62
CA GLY A 308 8.28 0.76 -8.92
C GLY A 308 9.18 0.01 -9.89
N LEU A 309 8.60 -0.66 -10.90
CA LEU A 309 9.35 -1.33 -11.97
C LEU A 309 10.14 -0.34 -12.82
N GLN A 310 9.58 0.84 -13.11
CA GLN A 310 10.32 1.91 -13.80
C GLN A 310 11.53 2.39 -12.98
N LEU A 311 11.38 2.56 -11.67
CA LEU A 311 12.49 2.92 -10.79
C LEU A 311 13.56 1.83 -10.74
N ILE A 312 13.17 0.56 -10.72
CA ILE A 312 14.10 -0.58 -10.79
C ILE A 312 14.90 -0.53 -12.09
N GLN A 313 14.22 -0.37 -13.22
CA GLN A 313 14.85 -0.31 -14.53
C GLN A 313 15.84 0.86 -14.64
N GLN A 314 15.43 2.06 -14.22
CA GLN A 314 16.30 3.24 -14.21
C GLN A 314 17.57 2.99 -13.37
N GLN A 315 17.41 2.45 -12.17
CA GLN A 315 18.54 2.19 -11.27
C GLN A 315 19.45 1.07 -11.80
N ALA A 316 18.91 0.07 -12.48
CA ALA A 316 19.68 -0.99 -13.12
C ALA A 316 20.51 -0.43 -14.30
N GLU A 317 19.90 0.41 -15.16
CA GLU A 317 20.58 1.06 -16.29
C GLU A 317 21.73 1.96 -15.84
N GLU A 318 21.50 2.80 -14.82
CA GLU A 318 22.51 3.70 -14.25
C GLU A 318 23.75 2.96 -13.72
N LYS A 319 23.53 1.76 -13.17
CA LYS A 319 24.57 0.92 -12.56
C LYS A 319 25.08 -0.18 -13.52
N ALA A 320 24.63 -0.16 -14.78
CA ALA A 320 24.96 -1.15 -15.81
C ALA A 320 24.68 -2.61 -15.38
N ILE A 321 23.58 -2.83 -14.65
CA ILE A 321 23.10 -4.14 -14.21
C ILE A 321 22.04 -4.65 -15.19
N THR A 322 22.14 -5.91 -15.59
CA THR A 322 21.06 -6.59 -16.32
C THR A 322 20.13 -7.30 -15.34
N ILE A 323 18.87 -6.91 -15.30
CA ILE A 323 17.80 -7.54 -14.52
C ILE A 323 16.65 -7.87 -15.47
N ASN A 324 16.04 -9.04 -15.32
CA ASN A 324 14.88 -9.43 -16.12
C ASN A 324 13.56 -9.00 -15.43
N ASP A 325 12.44 -9.12 -16.13
CA ASP A 325 11.13 -8.69 -15.62
C ASP A 325 10.68 -9.49 -14.38
N GLU A 326 11.00 -10.79 -14.33
CA GLU A 326 10.63 -11.66 -13.22
C GLU A 326 11.36 -11.29 -11.93
N ASP A 327 12.67 -11.07 -12.03
CA ASP A 327 13.54 -10.63 -10.94
C ASP A 327 13.20 -9.20 -10.50
N SER A 328 12.80 -8.32 -11.43
CA SER A 328 12.31 -6.97 -11.11
C SER A 328 11.02 -7.03 -10.30
N LYS A 329 10.10 -7.93 -10.67
CA LYS A 329 8.87 -8.16 -9.91
C LYS A 329 9.16 -8.73 -8.53
N ARG A 330 10.06 -9.72 -8.43
CA ARG A 330 10.51 -10.27 -7.13
C ARG A 330 11.10 -9.18 -6.24
N LEU A 331 11.95 -8.30 -6.78
CA LEU A 331 12.51 -7.17 -6.03
C LEU A 331 11.44 -6.19 -5.56
N TYR A 332 10.48 -5.86 -6.42
CA TYR A 332 9.35 -5.01 -6.06
C TYR A 332 8.55 -5.63 -4.90
N ASP A 333 8.21 -6.91 -5.00
CA ASP A 333 7.43 -7.63 -3.98
C ASP A 333 8.14 -7.65 -2.62
N HIS A 334 9.48 -7.78 -2.59
CA HIS A 334 10.26 -7.80 -1.34
C HIS A 334 10.52 -6.40 -0.75
N THR A 335 10.36 -5.34 -1.55
CA THR A 335 10.55 -3.95 -1.11
C THR A 335 9.24 -3.23 -0.84
N ASP A 336 8.10 -3.87 -1.11
CA ASP A 336 6.75 -3.28 -1.11
C ASP A 336 6.70 -1.95 -1.90
N GLY A 337 7.52 -1.77 -2.94
CA GLY A 337 7.57 -0.52 -3.71
C GLY A 337 8.16 0.68 -2.94
N ILE A 338 8.93 0.46 -1.87
CA ILE A 338 9.62 1.54 -1.14
C ILE A 338 10.85 2.00 -1.95
N PRO A 339 10.89 3.25 -2.45
CA PRO A 339 11.97 3.72 -3.33
C PRO A 339 13.37 3.55 -2.78
N LEU A 340 13.60 3.89 -1.50
CA LEU A 340 14.91 3.75 -0.89
C LEU A 340 15.34 2.27 -0.78
N ALA A 341 14.41 1.36 -0.52
CA ALA A 341 14.70 -0.07 -0.44
C ALA A 341 15.08 -0.62 -1.82
N ILE A 342 14.38 -0.18 -2.88
CA ILE A 342 14.72 -0.49 -4.28
C ILE A 342 16.13 -0.01 -4.63
N VAL A 343 16.41 1.27 -4.41
CA VAL A 343 17.72 1.88 -4.72
C VAL A 343 18.85 1.21 -3.95
N TYR A 344 18.62 0.89 -2.67
CA TYR A 344 19.57 0.16 -1.82
C TYR A 344 19.83 -1.24 -2.37
N ALA A 345 18.78 -2.00 -2.69
CA ALA A 345 18.90 -3.37 -3.16
C ALA A 345 19.70 -3.45 -4.46
N ILE A 346 19.42 -2.56 -5.41
CA ILE A 346 20.17 -2.49 -6.68
C ILE A 346 21.61 -1.99 -6.42
N GLY A 347 21.81 -1.10 -5.44
CA GLY A 347 23.14 -0.70 -4.98
C GLY A 347 23.97 -1.87 -4.43
N GLN A 348 23.35 -2.77 -3.67
CA GLN A 348 23.99 -4.00 -3.19
C GLN A 348 24.34 -4.95 -4.35
N VAL A 349 23.43 -5.14 -5.32
CA VAL A 349 23.73 -5.95 -6.52
C VAL A 349 24.90 -5.36 -7.30
N SER A 350 24.95 -4.03 -7.46
CA SER A 350 26.07 -3.32 -8.08
C SER A 350 27.40 -3.54 -7.35
N SER A 351 27.35 -3.73 -6.03
CA SER A 351 28.51 -3.97 -5.17
C SER A 351 28.97 -5.44 -5.18
N GLY A 352 28.35 -6.30 -5.99
CA GLY A 352 28.76 -7.69 -6.23
C GLY A 352 27.96 -8.75 -5.48
N TYR A 353 26.91 -8.37 -4.74
CA TYR A 353 26.01 -9.34 -4.10
C TYR A 353 25.03 -9.96 -5.13
N SER A 354 24.69 -11.24 -4.95
CA SER A 354 23.67 -11.88 -5.79
C SER A 354 22.27 -11.38 -5.43
N LEU A 355 21.36 -11.30 -6.40
CA LEU A 355 19.99 -10.83 -6.15
C LEU A 355 19.31 -11.63 -5.04
N ASN A 356 19.38 -12.96 -5.06
CA ASN A 356 18.79 -13.80 -4.01
C ASN A 356 19.34 -13.44 -2.62
N SER A 357 20.66 -13.25 -2.48
CA SER A 357 21.25 -12.86 -1.19
C SER A 357 20.79 -11.47 -0.71
N VAL A 358 20.49 -10.56 -1.63
CA VAL A 358 19.95 -9.24 -1.31
C VAL A 358 18.49 -9.34 -0.89
N LEU A 359 17.68 -10.13 -1.59
CA LEU A 359 16.28 -10.38 -1.22
C LEU A 359 16.17 -11.01 0.17
N ASP A 360 17.01 -12.00 0.49
CA ASP A 360 17.09 -12.62 1.81
C ASP A 360 17.51 -11.62 2.91
N ARG A 361 18.33 -10.63 2.56
CA ARG A 361 18.71 -9.57 3.49
C ARG A 361 17.59 -8.55 3.68
N LEU A 362 16.85 -8.18 2.65
CA LEU A 362 15.73 -7.23 2.76
C LEU A 362 14.63 -7.75 3.67
N THR A 363 14.37 -9.06 3.63
CA THR A 363 13.41 -9.72 4.53
C THR A 363 13.94 -9.87 5.95
N SER A 364 15.26 -9.73 6.15
CA SER A 364 15.82 -9.64 7.50
C SER A 364 15.54 -8.27 8.12
N ALA A 365 14.86 -8.29 9.25
CA ALA A 365 14.60 -7.12 10.08
C ALA A 365 15.88 -6.45 10.64
N THR A 366 17.01 -7.16 10.65
CA THR A 366 18.30 -6.56 11.05
C THR A 366 18.99 -5.84 9.90
N SER A 367 18.38 -5.79 8.72
CA SER A 367 18.93 -5.06 7.58
C SER A 367 19.03 -3.56 7.86
N ASP A 368 20.04 -2.93 7.27
CA ASP A 368 20.23 -1.49 7.41
C ASP A 368 19.05 -0.69 6.85
N VAL A 369 18.36 -1.20 5.82
CA VAL A 369 17.13 -0.59 5.29
C VAL A 369 16.01 -0.60 6.31
N ALA A 370 15.73 -1.75 6.93
CA ALA A 370 14.66 -1.87 7.91
C ALA A 370 14.95 -1.00 9.14
N ARG A 371 16.18 -1.06 9.65
CA ARG A 371 16.62 -0.20 10.76
C ARG A 371 16.48 1.28 10.44
N PHE A 372 16.96 1.71 9.27
CA PHE A 372 16.84 3.10 8.84
C PHE A 372 15.38 3.58 8.74
N CYS A 373 14.49 2.71 8.26
CA CYS A 373 13.07 3.04 8.08
C CYS A 373 12.26 3.07 9.38
N PHE A 374 12.56 2.19 10.34
CA PHE A 374 11.68 1.93 11.49
C PHE A 374 12.30 2.19 12.87
N GLU A 375 13.60 1.97 13.07
CA GLU A 375 14.25 1.93 14.40
C GLU A 375 13.95 3.19 15.22
N GLN A 376 14.19 4.38 14.66
CA GLN A 376 13.97 5.65 15.36
C GLN A 376 12.51 5.87 15.77
N SER A 377 11.56 5.54 14.89
CA SER A 377 10.13 5.70 15.15
C SER A 377 9.64 4.71 16.22
N VAL A 378 10.21 3.50 16.28
CA VAL A 378 9.87 2.49 17.29
C VAL A 378 10.45 2.83 18.67
N GLN A 379 11.66 3.40 18.74
CA GLN A 379 12.26 3.83 20.01
C GLN A 379 11.34 4.78 20.80
N GLY A 380 10.63 5.68 20.11
CA GLY A 380 9.71 6.64 20.74
C GLY A 380 8.46 6.03 21.37
N ILE A 381 8.08 4.80 21.00
CA ILE A 381 6.92 4.09 21.55
C ILE A 381 7.31 2.89 22.41
N LYS A 382 8.61 2.61 22.54
CA LYS A 382 9.13 1.40 23.19
C LYS A 382 8.60 1.27 24.62
N GLY A 383 8.11 0.07 24.95
CA GLY A 383 7.51 -0.24 26.25
C GLY A 383 6.08 0.28 26.47
N GLN A 384 5.53 1.10 25.56
CA GLN A 384 4.17 1.65 25.67
C GLN A 384 3.13 0.76 24.96
N PRO A 385 1.82 0.96 25.17
CA PRO A 385 0.77 0.20 24.46
C PRO A 385 0.91 0.15 22.93
N PRO A 386 1.25 1.24 22.20
CA PRO A 386 1.49 1.18 20.76
C PRO A 386 2.56 0.16 20.35
N HIS A 387 3.62 0.00 21.14
CA HIS A 387 4.69 -0.96 20.86
C HIS A 387 4.22 -2.41 20.98
N LYS A 388 3.43 -2.73 22.01
CA LYS A 388 2.81 -4.05 22.15
C LYS A 388 1.85 -4.34 20.99
N LEU A 389 1.06 -3.36 20.57
CA LEU A 389 0.13 -3.48 19.46
C LEU A 389 0.86 -3.70 18.13
N LEU A 390 1.96 -2.99 17.87
CA LEU A 390 2.80 -3.16 16.68
C LEU A 390 3.31 -4.60 16.56
N MET A 391 3.91 -5.11 17.63
CA MET A 391 4.41 -6.49 17.67
C MET A 391 3.28 -7.53 17.54
N SER A 392 2.12 -7.26 18.15
CA SER A 392 0.95 -8.17 18.10
C SER A 392 0.33 -8.24 16.71
N LEU A 393 0.22 -7.10 16.02
CA LEU A 393 -0.27 -7.04 14.63
C LEU A 393 0.60 -7.87 13.70
N ALA A 394 1.91 -7.90 13.92
CA ALA A 394 2.86 -8.61 13.06
C ALA A 394 2.70 -10.13 13.10
N ILE A 395 2.07 -10.68 14.15
CA ILE A 395 1.79 -12.11 14.29
C ILE A 395 0.77 -12.58 13.23
N PHE A 396 -0.19 -11.73 12.89
CA PHE A 396 -1.24 -12.07 11.92
C PHE A 396 -0.67 -12.15 10.50
N LEU A 397 -1.20 -13.08 9.71
CA LEU A 397 -0.85 -13.20 8.29
C LEU A 397 -1.69 -12.23 7.47
N ASP A 398 -3.00 -12.24 7.71
CA ASP A 398 -3.96 -11.33 7.08
C ASP A 398 -4.37 -10.23 8.05
N SER A 399 -4.80 -9.10 7.47
CA SER A 399 -5.16 -7.89 8.22
C SER A 399 -6.21 -8.18 9.30
N PRO A 400 -5.89 -8.06 10.60
CA PRO A 400 -6.82 -8.42 11.66
C PRO A 400 -7.81 -7.30 11.99
N ILE A 401 -8.90 -7.68 12.67
CA ILE A 401 -9.82 -6.73 13.32
C ILE A 401 -9.24 -6.21 14.63
N GLN A 402 -9.71 -5.04 15.09
CA GLN A 402 -9.27 -4.42 16.33
C GLN A 402 -9.35 -5.34 17.56
N ALA A 403 -10.45 -6.10 17.69
CA ALA A 403 -10.69 -6.97 18.85
C ALA A 403 -9.63 -8.07 18.98
N ALA A 404 -9.26 -8.70 17.86
CA ALA A 404 -8.22 -9.73 17.82
C ALA A 404 -6.86 -9.15 18.26
N VAL A 405 -6.50 -7.97 17.74
CA VAL A 405 -5.24 -7.30 18.08
C VAL A 405 -5.18 -6.91 19.55
N ALA A 406 -6.29 -6.42 20.10
CA ALA A 406 -6.40 -6.06 21.51
C ALA A 406 -6.18 -7.28 22.42
N GLU A 407 -6.75 -8.43 22.06
CA GLU A 407 -6.56 -9.69 22.80
C GLU A 407 -5.12 -10.17 22.73
N VAL A 408 -4.54 -10.25 21.52
CA VAL A 408 -3.15 -10.69 21.34
C VAL A 408 -2.17 -9.79 22.11
N ALA A 409 -2.39 -8.47 22.09
CA ALA A 409 -1.58 -7.52 22.84
C ALA A 409 -1.78 -7.57 24.37
N GLY A 410 -2.82 -8.26 24.86
CA GLY A 410 -3.17 -8.32 26.27
C GLY A 410 -3.72 -6.99 26.81
N LEU A 411 -4.44 -6.24 25.96
CA LEU A 411 -4.94 -4.89 26.24
C LEU A 411 -6.48 -4.80 26.22
N THR A 412 -7.19 -5.93 26.23
CA THR A 412 -8.67 -5.97 26.20
C THR A 412 -9.32 -5.23 27.38
N ALA A 413 -8.68 -5.22 28.54
CA ALA A 413 -9.13 -4.46 29.72
C ALA A 413 -8.88 -2.94 29.63
N ALA A 414 -8.16 -2.46 28.60
CA ALA A 414 -7.83 -1.05 28.42
C ALA A 414 -8.17 -0.54 26.99
N PRO A 415 -9.47 -0.41 26.64
CA PRO A 415 -9.89 0.01 25.30
C PRO A 415 -9.30 1.35 24.84
N ASP A 416 -9.15 2.31 25.75
CA ASP A 416 -8.55 3.62 25.43
C ASP A 416 -7.08 3.50 25.05
N ALA A 417 -6.33 2.60 25.70
CA ALA A 417 -4.95 2.32 25.34
C ALA A 417 -4.83 1.67 23.96
N VAL A 418 -5.80 0.83 23.58
CA VAL A 418 -5.88 0.22 22.24
C VAL A 418 -6.18 1.29 21.19
N ASN A 419 -7.22 2.10 21.40
CA ASN A 419 -7.63 3.14 20.46
C ASN A 419 -6.52 4.18 20.25
N ASN A 420 -5.97 4.73 21.34
CA ASN A 420 -4.87 5.69 21.29
C ASN A 420 -3.60 5.05 20.71
N GLY A 421 -3.35 3.78 21.03
CA GLY A 421 -2.22 3.03 20.52
C GLY A 421 -2.27 2.81 19.01
N LEU A 422 -3.40 2.34 18.48
CA LEU A 422 -3.61 2.15 17.04
C LEU A 422 -3.61 3.49 16.30
N ALA A 423 -4.21 4.53 16.86
CA ALA A 423 -4.13 5.89 16.31
C ALA A 423 -2.67 6.38 16.24
N ARG A 424 -1.87 6.10 17.27
CA ARG A 424 -0.44 6.44 17.28
C ARG A 424 0.34 5.66 16.21
N LEU A 425 0.05 4.37 16.01
CA LEU A 425 0.67 3.58 14.93
C LEU A 425 0.29 4.09 13.53
N GLN A 426 -0.94 4.57 13.35
CA GLN A 426 -1.38 5.22 12.10
C GLN A 426 -0.65 6.55 11.87
N GLN A 427 -0.49 7.37 12.91
CA GLN A 427 0.29 8.61 12.84
C GLN A 427 1.74 8.35 12.44
N LEU A 428 2.34 7.26 12.94
CA LEU A 428 3.68 6.77 12.59
C LEU A 428 3.75 6.07 11.23
N CYS A 429 2.61 5.93 10.54
CA CYS A 429 2.48 5.25 9.24
C CYS A 429 2.85 3.75 9.26
N PHE A 430 2.87 3.10 10.42
CA PHE A 430 3.14 1.65 10.51
C PHE A 430 1.94 0.80 10.09
N VAL A 431 0.73 1.33 10.26
CA VAL A 431 -0.53 0.60 10.00
C VAL A 431 -1.53 1.47 9.27
N ASN A 432 -2.39 0.83 8.50
CA ASN A 432 -3.51 1.44 7.78
C ASN A 432 -4.82 0.83 8.25
N LEU A 433 -5.86 1.65 8.41
CA LEU A 433 -7.21 1.14 8.62
C LEU A 433 -7.97 1.15 7.30
N HIS A 434 -8.33 -0.03 6.81
CA HIS A 434 -9.17 -0.15 5.65
C HIS A 434 -10.61 0.31 6.01
N LEU A 435 -11.10 1.36 5.34
CA LEU A 435 -12.32 2.06 5.77
C LEU A 435 -13.59 1.19 5.72
N LYS A 436 -13.66 0.25 4.76
CA LYS A 436 -14.84 -0.62 4.57
C LYS A 436 -14.84 -1.81 5.51
N THR A 437 -13.72 -2.50 5.63
CA THR A 437 -13.60 -3.74 6.42
C THR A 437 -13.23 -3.48 7.88
N LYS A 438 -12.76 -2.27 8.21
CA LYS A 438 -12.26 -1.89 9.54
C LYS A 438 -11.08 -2.75 10.03
N ARG A 439 -10.30 -3.29 9.09
CA ARG A 439 -9.13 -4.12 9.37
C ARG A 439 -7.84 -3.31 9.29
N PHE A 440 -6.86 -3.73 10.07
CA PHE A 440 -5.57 -3.06 10.15
C PHE A 440 -4.56 -3.73 9.21
N GLU A 441 -4.20 -3.03 8.15
CA GLU A 441 -3.20 -3.45 7.18
C GLU A 441 -1.81 -2.99 7.60
N MET A 442 -0.83 -3.87 7.43
CA MET A 442 0.58 -3.63 7.69
C MET A 442 1.38 -4.02 6.46
N LEU A 443 2.35 -3.20 6.08
CA LEU A 443 3.27 -3.51 4.97
C LEU A 443 4.19 -4.67 5.35
N SER A 444 4.60 -5.49 4.39
CA SER A 444 5.44 -6.67 4.60
C SER A 444 6.75 -6.31 5.30
N LEU A 445 7.43 -5.25 4.85
CA LEU A 445 8.69 -4.81 5.49
C LEU A 445 8.48 -4.32 6.93
N THR A 446 7.35 -3.65 7.21
CA THR A 446 7.00 -3.23 8.58
C THR A 446 6.72 -4.44 9.46
N ARG A 447 6.06 -5.46 8.90
CA ARG A 447 5.73 -6.72 9.59
C ARG A 447 7.00 -7.48 9.97
N GLU A 448 7.95 -7.63 9.03
CA GLU A 448 9.24 -8.29 9.31
C GLU A 448 10.02 -7.56 10.42
N TYR A 449 10.10 -6.22 10.34
CA TYR A 449 10.73 -5.43 11.39
C TYR A 449 10.06 -5.66 12.76
N ALA A 450 8.73 -5.61 12.80
CA ALA A 450 7.96 -5.82 14.03
C ALA A 450 8.06 -7.25 14.58
N LEU A 451 8.24 -8.27 13.73
CA LEU A 451 8.50 -9.65 14.15
C LEU A 451 9.87 -9.81 14.80
N ALA A 452 10.90 -9.11 14.33
CA ALA A 452 12.20 -9.15 15.00
C ALA A 452 12.23 -8.32 16.29
N GLU A 453 11.51 -7.21 16.35
CA GLU A 453 11.25 -6.53 17.62
C GLU A 453 10.55 -7.50 18.59
N LEU A 454 9.53 -8.23 18.15
CA LEU A 454 8.85 -9.24 18.96
C LEU A 454 9.82 -10.32 19.48
N ALA A 455 10.71 -10.83 18.63
CA ALA A 455 11.72 -11.82 19.00
C ALA A 455 12.72 -11.32 20.08
N ALA A 456 12.93 -10.00 20.18
CA ALA A 456 13.72 -9.40 21.25
C ALA A 456 13.01 -9.40 22.62
N TYR A 457 11.71 -9.74 22.66
CA TYR A 457 10.87 -9.83 23.86
C TYR A 457 10.24 -11.22 24.01
N PRO A 458 11.04 -12.28 24.31
CA PRO A 458 10.58 -13.66 24.26
C PRO A 458 9.40 -13.97 25.21
N ASP A 459 9.35 -13.36 26.39
CA ASP A 459 8.24 -13.54 27.33
C ASP A 459 6.92 -12.99 26.76
N PHE A 460 6.97 -11.78 26.20
CA PHE A 460 5.82 -11.16 25.56
C PHE A 460 5.43 -11.91 24.28
N GLU A 461 6.39 -12.37 23.49
CA GLU A 461 6.14 -13.19 22.30
C GLU A 461 5.36 -14.44 22.65
N LYS A 462 5.81 -15.19 23.65
CA LYS A 462 5.15 -16.41 24.11
C LYS A 462 3.71 -16.13 24.56
N GLU A 463 3.50 -15.09 25.36
CA GLU A 463 2.16 -14.70 25.80
C GLU A 463 1.26 -14.27 24.64
N ALA A 464 1.76 -13.44 23.74
CA ALA A 464 1.01 -12.93 22.60
C ALA A 464 0.60 -14.07 21.66
N ARG A 465 1.50 -14.99 21.34
CA ARG A 465 1.20 -16.17 20.52
C ARG A 465 0.19 -17.11 21.19
N ASN A 466 0.28 -17.31 22.51
CA ASN A 466 -0.73 -18.09 23.25
C ASN A 466 -2.11 -17.43 23.19
N ARG A 467 -2.20 -16.10 23.37
CA ARG A 467 -3.46 -15.34 23.24
C ARG A 467 -3.99 -15.39 21.81
N TRP A 468 -3.12 -15.34 20.81
CA TRP A 468 -3.48 -15.45 19.39
C TRP A 468 -4.08 -16.81 19.04
N VAL A 469 -3.44 -17.91 19.47
CA VAL A 469 -3.97 -19.27 19.30
C VAL A 469 -5.31 -19.42 20.00
N LYS A 470 -5.41 -18.96 21.25
CA LYS A 470 -6.66 -19.02 22.02
C LYS A 470 -7.78 -18.24 21.36
N TRP A 471 -7.52 -17.01 20.90
CA TRP A 471 -8.49 -16.18 20.19
C TRP A 471 -9.10 -16.92 18.98
N TYR A 472 -8.27 -17.56 18.17
CA TYR A 472 -8.75 -18.27 16.98
C TYR A 472 -9.38 -19.62 17.29
N LEU A 473 -9.01 -20.29 18.39
CA LEU A 473 -9.76 -21.42 18.94
C LEU A 473 -11.17 -20.99 19.37
N ASP A 474 -11.29 -19.91 20.15
CA ASP A 474 -12.58 -19.37 20.61
C ASP A 474 -13.43 -18.88 19.42
N PHE A 475 -12.78 -18.29 18.41
CA PHE A 475 -13.42 -17.89 17.16
C PHE A 475 -13.96 -19.10 16.38
N ALA A 476 -13.14 -20.13 16.19
CA ALA A 476 -13.56 -21.38 15.54
C ALA A 476 -14.65 -22.11 16.34
N TYR A 477 -14.65 -21.99 17.67
CA TYR A 477 -15.71 -22.56 18.51
C TYR A 477 -17.03 -21.80 18.35
N SER A 478 -16.97 -20.48 18.14
CA SER A 478 -18.15 -19.61 18.00
C SER A 478 -18.81 -19.69 16.62
N TYR A 479 -18.01 -19.93 15.56
CA TYR A 479 -18.48 -19.89 14.17
C TYR A 479 -18.29 -21.20 13.39
N GLY A 480 -17.54 -22.14 13.93
CA GLY A 480 -17.35 -23.49 13.38
C GLY A 480 -18.18 -24.53 14.12
N GLY A 481 -17.69 -25.78 14.09
CA GLY A 481 -18.32 -26.91 14.77
C GLY A 481 -19.37 -27.65 13.94
N GLU A 482 -19.93 -28.69 14.57
CA GLU A 482 -21.01 -29.49 14.02
C GLU A 482 -22.35 -28.85 14.34
N ASP A 483 -22.82 -27.90 13.54
CA ASP A 483 -24.19 -27.42 13.67
C ASP A 483 -25.01 -27.76 12.41
N TRP A 484 -25.94 -28.68 12.64
CA TRP A 484 -26.67 -29.56 11.72
C TRP A 484 -28.09 -29.06 11.49
N GLU A 485 -28.46 -27.96 12.17
CA GLU A 485 -29.80 -27.35 12.15
C GLU A 485 -29.87 -26.07 11.33
N LYS A 486 -28.73 -25.43 11.06
CA LYS A 486 -28.71 -24.10 10.45
C LYS A 486 -28.21 -24.11 9.02
N TRP A 487 -28.82 -23.24 8.23
CA TRP A 487 -28.25 -22.69 7.01
C TRP A 487 -27.04 -21.83 7.40
N ILE A 488 -25.92 -22.48 7.79
CA ILE A 488 -24.73 -21.77 8.28
C ILE A 488 -24.01 -21.18 7.08
N HIS A 489 -24.09 -19.87 6.97
CA HIS A 489 -23.17 -19.06 6.21
C HIS A 489 -21.85 -19.00 7.00
N TYR A 490 -20.81 -19.64 6.48
CA TYR A 490 -19.47 -19.61 7.07
C TYR A 490 -18.71 -18.33 6.72
N ASP A 491 -19.42 -17.26 6.33
CA ASP A 491 -18.86 -16.00 5.85
C ASP A 491 -17.83 -15.42 6.85
N ARG A 492 -18.07 -15.55 8.16
CA ARG A 492 -17.10 -15.11 9.18
C ARG A 492 -15.82 -15.96 9.24
N LEU A 493 -15.91 -17.26 8.98
CA LEU A 493 -14.72 -18.13 8.88
C LEU A 493 -13.96 -17.84 7.58
N GLU A 494 -14.68 -17.58 6.48
CA GLU A 494 -14.09 -17.19 5.19
C GLU A 494 -13.32 -15.87 5.29
N GLU A 495 -13.86 -14.89 6.02
CA GLU A 495 -13.16 -13.62 6.27
C GLU A 495 -11.88 -13.74 7.12
N GLU A 496 -11.68 -14.83 7.87
CA GLU A 496 -10.53 -15.06 8.77
C GLU A 496 -9.70 -16.28 8.36
N GLU A 497 -9.94 -16.80 7.17
CA GLU A 497 -9.41 -18.07 6.70
C GLU A 497 -7.87 -18.12 6.72
N GLY A 498 -7.19 -17.12 6.15
CA GLY A 498 -5.73 -17.13 6.11
C GLY A 498 -5.10 -16.98 7.50
N ASN A 499 -5.77 -16.28 8.43
CA ASN A 499 -5.35 -16.24 9.83
C ASN A 499 -5.57 -17.57 10.56
N LEU A 500 -6.72 -18.24 10.38
CA LEU A 500 -6.98 -19.57 10.93
C LEU A 500 -5.95 -20.58 10.42
N ARG A 501 -5.62 -20.51 9.13
CA ARG A 501 -4.59 -21.34 8.50
C ARG A 501 -3.20 -21.07 9.10
N ALA A 502 -2.85 -19.80 9.32
CA ALA A 502 -1.60 -19.42 9.96
C ALA A 502 -1.48 -19.99 11.38
N VAL A 503 -2.57 -19.96 12.17
CA VAL A 503 -2.60 -20.55 13.52
C VAL A 503 -2.39 -22.06 13.48
N LEU A 504 -3.07 -22.78 12.57
CA LEU A 504 -2.90 -24.23 12.41
C LEU A 504 -1.45 -24.61 12.09
N TYR A 505 -0.85 -23.94 11.10
CA TYR A 505 0.54 -24.20 10.73
C TYR A 505 1.53 -23.84 11.83
N TRP A 506 1.30 -22.73 12.53
CA TRP A 506 2.15 -22.36 13.66
C TRP A 506 2.06 -23.40 14.78
N CYS A 507 0.86 -23.83 15.18
CA CYS A 507 0.67 -24.86 16.20
C CYS A 507 1.29 -26.20 15.81
N LYS A 508 1.12 -26.60 14.53
CA LYS A 508 1.76 -27.81 13.96
C LYS A 508 3.28 -27.74 14.10
N ASN A 509 3.90 -26.64 13.68
CA ASN A 509 5.36 -26.45 13.71
C ASN A 509 5.92 -26.40 15.14
N GLN A 510 5.13 -25.92 16.11
CA GLN A 510 5.50 -25.90 17.53
C GLN A 510 5.12 -27.18 18.29
N ASN A 511 4.57 -28.20 17.61
CA ASN A 511 4.06 -29.44 18.22
C ASN A 511 2.94 -29.27 19.27
N HIS A 512 2.10 -28.25 19.11
CA HIS A 512 0.91 -28.00 19.92
C HIS A 512 -0.26 -28.91 19.47
N TYR A 513 -0.18 -30.20 19.81
CA TYR A 513 -1.09 -31.23 19.32
C TYR A 513 -2.57 -30.99 19.64
N ALA A 514 -2.89 -30.58 20.88
CA ALA A 514 -4.27 -30.42 21.32
C ALA A 514 -4.97 -29.31 20.52
N GLU A 515 -4.29 -28.18 20.35
CA GLU A 515 -4.79 -27.02 19.63
C GLU A 515 -4.99 -27.31 18.14
N VAL A 516 -4.05 -28.03 17.49
CA VAL A 516 -4.21 -28.47 16.09
C VAL A 516 -5.41 -29.41 15.96
N ARG A 517 -5.53 -30.40 16.87
CA ARG A 517 -6.66 -31.34 16.87
C ARG A 517 -7.99 -30.60 16.99
N ASP A 518 -8.10 -29.71 17.97
CA ASP A 518 -9.36 -29.06 18.31
C ASP A 518 -9.77 -28.05 17.21
N LEU A 519 -8.82 -27.26 16.70
CA LEU A 519 -9.05 -26.39 15.53
C LEU A 519 -9.44 -27.21 14.30
N TRP A 520 -8.75 -28.32 14.03
CA TRP A 520 -9.07 -29.17 12.90
C TRP A 520 -10.48 -29.74 13.01
N LEU A 521 -10.89 -30.23 14.18
CA LEU A 521 -12.24 -30.75 14.41
C LEU A 521 -13.31 -29.68 14.17
N LEU A 522 -13.11 -28.46 14.69
CA LEU A 522 -14.03 -27.34 14.53
C LEU A 522 -14.14 -26.87 13.06
N LEU A 523 -13.03 -26.88 12.33
CA LEU A 523 -12.95 -26.37 10.96
C LEU A 523 -13.19 -27.45 9.88
N ASN A 524 -13.19 -28.74 10.22
CA ASN A 524 -13.30 -29.84 9.25
C ASN A 524 -14.55 -29.73 8.36
N HIS A 525 -15.68 -29.27 8.89
CA HIS A 525 -16.91 -29.09 8.10
C HIS A 525 -16.81 -27.92 7.13
N TYR A 526 -16.27 -26.79 7.59
CA TYR A 526 -15.97 -25.63 6.76
C TYR A 526 -14.96 -25.97 5.65
N ALA A 527 -13.85 -26.62 6.00
CA ALA A 527 -12.80 -27.01 5.06
C ALA A 527 -13.28 -28.06 4.03
N ASN A 528 -14.34 -28.82 4.34
CA ASN A 528 -15.03 -29.68 3.37
C ASN A 528 -15.86 -28.94 2.31
N LEU A 529 -16.14 -27.64 2.51
CA LEU A 529 -17.00 -26.82 1.66
C LEU A 529 -16.21 -25.86 0.77
N TYR A 530 -15.11 -25.29 1.27
CA TYR A 530 -14.45 -24.14 0.64
C TYR A 530 -13.04 -24.41 0.06
N ALA A 531 -12.54 -25.65 0.16
CA ALA A 531 -11.40 -26.21 -0.58
C ALA A 531 -9.97 -25.77 -0.15
N TYR A 532 -9.30 -26.63 0.64
CA TYR A 532 -7.83 -26.68 0.83
C TYR A 532 -7.40 -28.14 0.82
N TRP A 533 -7.26 -28.74 -0.36
CA TRP A 533 -7.04 -30.20 -0.45
C TRP A 533 -5.71 -30.62 0.16
N ASP A 534 -4.63 -29.94 -0.25
CA ASP A 534 -3.26 -30.27 0.15
C ASP A 534 -3.00 -29.93 1.61
N ASP A 535 -3.41 -28.73 2.07
CA ASP A 535 -3.28 -28.31 3.47
C ASP A 535 -3.96 -29.32 4.42
N ARG A 536 -5.13 -29.84 4.03
CA ARG A 536 -5.86 -30.81 4.85
C ARG A 536 -5.19 -32.17 4.90
N LEU A 537 -4.64 -32.64 3.78
CA LEU A 537 -3.89 -33.89 3.75
C LEU A 537 -2.63 -33.79 4.60
N ASP A 538 -1.93 -32.65 4.54
CA ASP A 538 -0.75 -32.36 5.36
C ASP A 538 -1.09 -32.34 6.86
N TRP A 539 -2.13 -31.61 7.28
CA TRP A 539 -2.55 -31.60 8.69
C TRP A 539 -3.02 -32.95 9.19
N LEU A 540 -3.79 -33.69 8.39
CA LEU A 540 -4.25 -35.04 8.74
C LEU A 540 -3.09 -36.02 8.84
N GLN A 541 -2.13 -35.96 7.93
CA GLN A 541 -0.93 -36.79 8.00
C GLN A 541 -0.19 -36.55 9.31
N TRP A 542 0.03 -35.27 9.65
CA TRP A 542 0.68 -34.90 10.90
C TRP A 542 -0.12 -35.35 12.14
N LEU A 543 -1.44 -35.16 12.15
CA LEU A 543 -2.31 -35.60 13.24
C LEU A 543 -2.28 -37.13 13.43
N ILE A 544 -2.25 -37.91 12.35
CA ILE A 544 -2.11 -39.38 12.40
C ILE A 544 -0.78 -39.75 13.07
N GLU A 545 0.35 -39.22 12.59
CA GLU A 545 1.68 -39.51 13.15
C GLU A 545 1.79 -39.12 14.63
N GLN A 546 1.24 -37.96 15.01
CA GLN A 546 1.28 -37.51 16.40
C GLN A 546 0.35 -38.33 17.30
N SER A 547 -0.82 -38.74 16.82
CA SER A 547 -1.76 -39.57 17.58
C SER A 547 -1.18 -40.96 17.84
N GLU A 548 -0.51 -41.54 16.85
CA GLU A 548 0.19 -42.82 16.98
C GLU A 548 1.33 -42.74 18.01
N ARG A 549 2.20 -41.72 17.92
CA ARG A 549 3.30 -41.51 18.87
C ARG A 549 2.82 -41.32 20.31
N ARG A 550 1.64 -40.72 20.49
CA ARG A 550 1.04 -40.42 21.81
C ARG A 550 0.17 -41.58 22.34
N GLY A 551 -0.11 -42.60 21.53
CA GLY A 551 -1.01 -43.69 21.89
C GLY A 551 -2.49 -43.28 21.96
N GLU A 552 -2.89 -42.19 21.28
CA GLU A 552 -4.29 -41.75 21.19
C GLU A 552 -5.04 -42.52 20.08
N TRP A 553 -5.23 -43.82 20.30
CA TRP A 553 -5.77 -44.76 19.29
C TRP A 553 -7.17 -44.38 18.77
N SER A 554 -8.05 -43.87 19.63
CA SER A 554 -9.39 -43.42 19.22
C SER A 554 -9.34 -42.24 18.25
N SER A 555 -8.49 -41.23 18.53
CA SER A 555 -8.26 -40.07 17.66
C SER A 555 -7.58 -40.50 16.35
N LEU A 556 -6.61 -41.41 16.44
CA LEU A 556 -5.90 -41.96 15.28
C LEU A 556 -6.86 -42.55 14.25
N VAL A 557 -7.75 -43.46 14.69
CA VAL A 557 -8.75 -44.09 13.81
C VAL A 557 -9.64 -43.03 13.14
N LYS A 558 -10.10 -42.01 13.90
CA LYS A 558 -10.90 -40.90 13.36
C LYS A 558 -10.16 -40.13 12.27
N PHE A 559 -8.88 -39.81 12.46
CA PHE A 559 -8.10 -39.08 11.45
C PHE A 559 -7.81 -39.93 10.22
N MET A 560 -7.56 -41.23 10.39
CA MET A 560 -7.39 -42.18 9.29
C MET A 560 -8.65 -42.25 8.41
N ILE A 561 -9.84 -42.40 9.01
CA ILE A 561 -11.15 -42.36 8.32
C ILE A 561 -11.31 -41.06 7.53
N ARG A 562 -10.95 -39.92 8.15
CA ARG A 562 -11.13 -38.61 7.52
C ARG A 562 -10.15 -38.37 6.37
N LYS A 563 -8.92 -38.90 6.47
CA LYS A 563 -7.94 -38.88 5.38
C LYS A 563 -8.36 -39.78 4.22
N THR A 564 -8.86 -40.98 4.49
CA THR A 564 -9.31 -41.91 3.43
C THR A 564 -10.52 -41.35 2.69
N TRP A 565 -11.42 -40.66 3.37
CA TRP A 565 -12.50 -39.90 2.73
C TRP A 565 -12.01 -38.86 1.71
N LEU A 566 -10.85 -38.24 1.93
CA LEU A 566 -10.26 -37.35 0.95
C LEU A 566 -9.71 -38.18 -0.22
N LEU A 567 -8.85 -39.16 0.05
CA LEU A 567 -8.24 -40.01 -0.99
C LEU A 567 -9.27 -40.71 -1.91
N ILE A 568 -10.37 -41.24 -1.35
CA ILE A 568 -11.45 -41.89 -2.11
C ILE A 568 -12.16 -40.91 -3.05
N ARG A 569 -12.24 -39.63 -2.69
CA ARG A 569 -12.86 -38.60 -3.54
C ARG A 569 -11.99 -38.20 -4.71
N GLU A 570 -10.67 -38.14 -4.52
CA GLU A 570 -9.72 -37.91 -5.63
C GLU A 570 -9.85 -39.03 -6.68
N CYS A 571 -10.07 -40.27 -6.20
CA CYS A 571 -10.40 -41.44 -7.02
C CYS A 571 -9.32 -41.78 -8.08
N SER A 572 -8.08 -41.36 -7.87
CA SER A 572 -6.92 -41.82 -8.62
C SER A 572 -6.53 -43.25 -8.19
N PRO A 573 -5.95 -44.09 -9.07
CA PRO A 573 -5.55 -45.45 -8.71
C PRO A 573 -4.60 -45.50 -7.51
N GLU A 574 -3.68 -44.54 -7.42
CA GLU A 574 -2.74 -44.41 -6.31
C GLU A 574 -3.46 -44.03 -5.00
N SER A 575 -4.37 -43.05 -5.04
CA SER A 575 -5.11 -42.61 -3.85
C SER A 575 -6.09 -43.68 -3.35
N LEU A 576 -6.74 -44.44 -4.24
CA LEU A 576 -7.58 -45.57 -3.85
C LEU A 576 -6.77 -46.69 -3.18
N LYS A 577 -5.57 -47.00 -3.71
CA LYS A 577 -4.68 -47.99 -3.09
C LYS A 577 -4.22 -47.55 -1.70
N LYS A 578 -3.77 -46.29 -1.55
CA LYS A 578 -3.41 -45.72 -0.24
C LYS A 578 -4.59 -45.70 0.73
N ALA A 579 -5.80 -45.42 0.23
CA ALA A 579 -7.01 -45.44 1.05
C ALA A 579 -7.29 -46.85 1.58
N ASP A 580 -7.17 -47.88 0.75
CA ASP A 580 -7.32 -49.29 1.15
C ASP A 580 -6.33 -49.66 2.26
N GLU A 581 -5.03 -49.37 2.06
CA GLU A 581 -3.98 -49.66 3.05
C GLU A 581 -4.27 -48.99 4.41
N ILE A 582 -4.69 -47.72 4.41
CA ILE A 582 -5.04 -46.99 5.63
C ILE A 582 -6.31 -47.58 6.27
N LEU A 583 -7.34 -47.93 5.48
CA LEU A 583 -8.58 -48.48 6.03
C LEU A 583 -8.38 -49.87 6.65
N GLN A 584 -7.53 -50.72 6.05
CA GLN A 584 -7.16 -52.02 6.62
C GLN A 584 -6.46 -51.85 7.97
N GLN A 585 -5.52 -50.91 8.07
CA GLN A 585 -4.86 -50.58 9.34
C GLN A 585 -5.85 -50.04 10.37
N ALA A 586 -6.74 -49.13 9.98
CA ALA A 586 -7.77 -48.59 10.87
C ALA A 586 -8.74 -49.68 11.35
N TRP A 587 -9.05 -50.68 10.50
CA TRP A 587 -9.92 -51.80 10.86
C TRP A 587 -9.30 -52.72 11.91
N VAL A 588 -7.97 -52.92 11.87
CA VAL A 588 -7.26 -53.64 12.93
C VAL A 588 -7.33 -52.89 14.26
N LEU A 589 -7.28 -51.56 14.23
CA LEU A 589 -7.33 -50.70 15.42
C LEU A 589 -8.74 -50.37 15.93
N ARG A 590 -9.79 -50.90 15.28
CA ARG A 590 -11.19 -50.51 15.51
C ARG A 590 -11.66 -50.70 16.96
N ASP A 591 -11.09 -51.68 17.67
CA ASP A 591 -11.49 -52.02 19.06
C ASP A 591 -11.12 -50.89 20.05
N HIS A 592 -10.27 -49.95 19.64
CA HIS A 592 -9.96 -48.72 20.40
C HIS A 592 -10.95 -47.57 20.15
N ALA A 593 -11.94 -47.77 19.29
CA ALA A 593 -12.93 -46.77 18.91
C ALA A 593 -14.36 -47.20 19.27
N ASP A 594 -15.23 -46.23 19.52
CA ASP A 594 -16.65 -46.49 19.81
C ASP A 594 -17.40 -47.01 18.58
N SER A 595 -18.58 -47.61 18.79
CA SER A 595 -19.38 -48.20 17.72
C SER A 595 -19.74 -47.22 16.59
N CYS A 596 -19.86 -45.92 16.89
CA CYS A 596 -20.13 -44.90 15.89
C CYS A 596 -18.92 -44.68 14.97
N VAL A 597 -17.71 -44.63 15.52
CA VAL A 597 -16.47 -44.52 14.74
C VAL A 597 -16.21 -45.80 13.94
N GLN A 598 -16.56 -46.97 14.49
CA GLN A 598 -16.50 -48.23 13.74
C GLN A 598 -17.50 -48.24 12.58
N ALA A 599 -18.70 -47.67 12.76
CA ALA A 599 -19.67 -47.49 11.68
C ALA A 599 -19.14 -46.52 10.60
N ASP A 600 -18.58 -45.37 10.98
CA ASP A 600 -17.93 -44.43 10.04
C ASP A 600 -16.77 -45.10 9.26
N LEU A 601 -16.06 -46.04 9.90
CA LEU A 601 -15.02 -46.83 9.26
C LEU A 601 -15.60 -47.81 8.22
N ALA A 602 -16.65 -48.56 8.59
CA ALA A 602 -17.35 -49.46 7.67
C ALA A 602 -17.94 -48.70 6.47
N GLU A 603 -18.55 -47.53 6.71
CA GLU A 603 -19.04 -46.61 5.67
C GLU A 603 -17.91 -46.24 4.69
N SER A 604 -16.73 -45.94 5.22
CA SER A 604 -15.57 -45.52 4.43
C SER A 604 -15.01 -46.65 3.57
N ILE A 605 -15.03 -47.89 4.08
CA ILE A 605 -14.67 -49.09 3.31
C ILE A 605 -15.72 -49.36 2.22
N ALA A 606 -17.01 -49.30 2.55
CA ALA A 606 -18.08 -49.46 1.57
C ALA A 606 -17.95 -48.45 0.41
N ARG A 607 -17.66 -47.18 0.71
CA ARG A 607 -17.41 -46.14 -0.29
C ARG A 607 -16.22 -46.45 -1.20
N LEU A 608 -15.14 -46.98 -0.65
CA LEU A 608 -13.98 -47.40 -1.45
C LEU A 608 -14.39 -48.49 -2.45
N GLN A 609 -15.12 -49.50 -1.98
CA GLN A 609 -15.59 -50.61 -2.81
C GLN A 609 -16.57 -50.16 -3.90
N ILE A 610 -17.49 -49.24 -3.58
CA ILE A 610 -18.38 -48.60 -4.58
C ILE A 610 -17.56 -47.92 -5.68
N ARG A 611 -16.49 -47.17 -5.32
CA ARG A 611 -15.63 -46.51 -6.30
C ARG A 611 -14.81 -47.50 -7.15
N GLN A 612 -14.48 -48.66 -6.59
CA GLN A 612 -13.81 -49.78 -7.28
C GLN A 612 -14.79 -50.65 -8.09
N LYS A 613 -16.10 -50.41 -7.98
CA LYS A 613 -17.20 -51.19 -8.57
C LYS A 613 -17.32 -52.63 -8.03
N ASP A 614 -16.81 -52.88 -6.84
CA ASP A 614 -17.06 -54.13 -6.11
C ASP A 614 -18.33 -53.98 -5.25
N TYR A 615 -19.49 -54.17 -5.88
CA TYR A 615 -20.77 -53.98 -5.20
C TYR A 615 -21.08 -55.10 -4.20
N GLN A 616 -20.52 -56.29 -4.38
CA GLN A 616 -20.73 -57.41 -3.45
C GLN A 616 -20.09 -57.11 -2.09
N ASP A 617 -18.81 -56.71 -2.10
CA ASP A 617 -18.11 -56.33 -0.88
C ASP A 617 -18.68 -55.03 -0.30
N ALA A 618 -19.09 -54.07 -1.14
CA ALA A 618 -19.76 -52.87 -0.67
C ALA A 618 -21.04 -53.20 0.13
N HIS A 619 -21.88 -54.12 -0.36
CA HIS A 619 -23.07 -54.57 0.38
C HIS A 619 -22.73 -55.24 1.71
N HIS A 620 -21.67 -56.06 1.74
CA HIS A 620 -21.20 -56.67 2.98
C HIS A 620 -20.86 -55.60 4.03
N TRP A 621 -20.07 -54.60 3.65
CA TRP A 621 -19.65 -53.52 4.55
C TRP A 621 -20.81 -52.62 4.99
N LEU A 622 -21.79 -52.34 4.13
CA LEU A 622 -23.01 -51.61 4.51
C LEU A 622 -23.87 -52.38 5.51
N ASN A 623 -23.87 -53.72 5.46
CA ASN A 623 -24.54 -54.55 6.47
C ASN A 623 -23.80 -54.50 7.81
N VAL A 624 -22.46 -54.44 7.78
CA VAL A 624 -21.64 -54.25 8.99
C VAL A 624 -21.90 -52.88 9.60
N GLU A 625 -21.94 -51.82 8.80
CA GLU A 625 -22.29 -50.46 9.23
C GLU A 625 -23.67 -50.43 9.89
N GLU A 626 -24.70 -50.98 9.22
CA GLU A 626 -26.07 -51.05 9.76
C GLU A 626 -26.12 -51.71 11.13
N LYS A 627 -25.44 -52.86 11.27
CA LYS A 627 -25.37 -53.59 12.54
C LYS A 627 -24.71 -52.75 13.64
N LEU A 628 -23.60 -52.09 13.35
CA LEU A 628 -22.87 -51.25 14.32
C LEU A 628 -23.71 -50.05 14.77
N VAL A 629 -24.48 -49.44 13.86
CA VAL A 629 -25.38 -48.33 14.20
C VAL A 629 -26.52 -48.76 15.13
N ILE A 630 -27.08 -49.95 14.89
CA ILE A 630 -28.12 -50.53 15.76
C ILE A 630 -27.54 -50.87 17.14
N GLU A 631 -26.36 -51.51 17.19
CA GLU A 631 -25.68 -51.89 18.42
C GLU A 631 -25.22 -50.69 19.26
N ALA A 632 -24.97 -49.53 18.62
CA ALA A 632 -24.60 -48.29 19.31
C ALA A 632 -25.72 -47.72 20.21
N ASN A 633 -26.96 -48.21 20.09
CA ASN A 633 -28.12 -47.81 20.91
C ASN A 633 -28.26 -46.28 21.07
N LEU A 634 -28.19 -45.58 19.94
CA LEU A 634 -28.20 -44.12 19.89
C LEU A 634 -29.60 -43.56 20.12
N GLU A 635 -29.68 -42.33 20.65
CA GLU A 635 -30.92 -41.55 20.64
C GLU A 635 -31.48 -41.43 19.22
N GLU A 636 -32.81 -41.42 19.08
CA GLU A 636 -33.52 -41.47 17.79
C GLU A 636 -32.91 -40.55 16.72
N ARG A 637 -32.61 -39.31 17.09
CA ARG A 637 -32.06 -38.32 16.17
C ARG A 637 -30.65 -38.65 15.68
N LYS A 638 -29.79 -39.16 16.57
CA LYS A 638 -28.43 -39.63 16.22
C LYS A 638 -28.50 -40.92 15.42
N HIS A 639 -29.39 -41.84 15.81
CA HIS A 639 -29.63 -43.07 15.07
C HIS A 639 -30.01 -42.77 13.61
N ILE A 640 -30.98 -41.88 13.37
CA ILE A 640 -31.37 -41.47 12.00
C ILE A 640 -30.16 -40.93 11.21
N ARG A 641 -29.30 -40.13 11.85
CA ARG A 641 -28.12 -39.55 11.20
C ARG A 641 -27.10 -40.60 10.75
N TYR A 642 -26.81 -41.57 11.60
CA TYR A 642 -25.87 -42.66 11.27
C TYR A 642 -26.49 -43.72 10.33
N PHE A 643 -27.81 -43.82 10.28
CA PHE A 643 -28.50 -44.75 9.38
C PHE A 643 -28.68 -44.21 7.95
N ILE A 644 -28.72 -42.89 7.78
CA ILE A 644 -28.86 -42.25 6.46
C ILE A 644 -27.76 -42.66 5.47
N PRO A 645 -26.45 -42.67 5.82
CA PRO A 645 -25.39 -43.12 4.91
C PRO A 645 -25.57 -44.55 4.39
N VAL A 646 -26.01 -45.49 5.24
CA VAL A 646 -26.34 -46.87 4.84
C VAL A 646 -27.35 -46.87 3.69
N LEU A 647 -28.48 -46.17 3.88
CA LEU A 647 -29.54 -46.06 2.86
C LEU A 647 -29.04 -45.36 1.60
N TYR A 648 -28.27 -44.28 1.77
CA TYR A 648 -27.75 -43.47 0.68
C TYR A 648 -26.81 -44.27 -0.23
N HIS A 649 -25.87 -45.01 0.35
CA HIS A 649 -24.91 -45.80 -0.42
C HIS A 649 -25.50 -47.07 -1.02
N ARG A 650 -26.50 -47.69 -0.36
CA ARG A 650 -27.30 -48.76 -1.00
C ARG A 650 -28.03 -48.24 -2.23
N ALA A 651 -28.63 -47.05 -2.15
CA ALA A 651 -29.32 -46.42 -3.28
C ALA A 651 -28.35 -46.10 -4.44
N GLU A 652 -27.13 -45.65 -4.12
CA GLU A 652 -26.05 -45.40 -5.09
C GLU A 652 -25.63 -46.69 -5.82
N ILE A 653 -25.54 -47.83 -5.11
CA ILE A 653 -25.25 -49.13 -5.71
C ILE A 653 -26.38 -49.56 -6.65
N PHE A 654 -27.63 -49.56 -6.20
CA PHE A 654 -28.78 -49.93 -7.05
C PHE A 654 -28.91 -49.05 -8.29
N TYR A 655 -28.63 -47.74 -8.18
CA TYR A 655 -28.57 -46.86 -9.33
C TYR A 655 -27.50 -47.32 -10.33
N SER A 656 -26.31 -47.68 -9.83
CA SER A 656 -25.18 -48.13 -10.66
C SER A 656 -25.40 -49.51 -11.29
N GLU A 657 -26.27 -50.35 -10.70
CA GLU A 657 -26.70 -51.64 -11.24
C GLU A 657 -27.89 -51.53 -12.21
N GLY A 658 -28.49 -50.34 -12.37
CA GLY A 658 -29.64 -50.09 -13.25
C GLY A 658 -31.02 -50.37 -12.60
N GLU A 659 -31.05 -50.70 -11.32
CA GLU A 659 -32.27 -50.98 -10.54
C GLU A 659 -32.93 -49.67 -10.05
N TYR A 660 -33.33 -48.83 -11.01
CA TYR A 660 -33.77 -47.45 -10.75
C TYR A 660 -35.00 -47.33 -9.84
N LEU A 661 -35.91 -48.32 -9.86
CA LEU A 661 -37.09 -48.33 -8.98
C LEU A 661 -36.70 -48.49 -7.51
N LEU A 662 -35.77 -49.38 -7.21
CA LEU A 662 -35.26 -49.60 -5.86
C LEU A 662 -34.42 -48.40 -5.38
N ALA A 663 -33.56 -47.87 -6.25
CA ALA A 663 -32.78 -46.67 -5.97
C ALA A 663 -33.68 -45.46 -5.65
N LYS A 664 -34.75 -45.25 -6.43
CA LYS A 664 -35.73 -44.17 -6.23
C LYS A 664 -36.39 -44.25 -4.86
N LYS A 665 -36.85 -45.44 -4.46
CA LYS A 665 -37.47 -45.67 -3.15
C LYS A 665 -36.50 -45.34 -2.01
N LEU A 666 -35.27 -45.84 -2.07
CA LEU A 666 -34.28 -45.59 -1.02
C LEU A 666 -33.88 -44.11 -0.93
N PHE A 667 -33.72 -43.39 -2.05
CA PHE A 667 -33.45 -41.95 -2.00
C PHE A 667 -34.64 -41.13 -1.48
N GLN A 668 -35.88 -41.59 -1.67
CA GLN A 668 -37.06 -41.01 -1.01
C GLN A 668 -37.01 -41.23 0.51
N ASP A 669 -36.69 -42.45 0.95
CA ASP A 669 -36.54 -42.78 2.39
C ASP A 669 -35.42 -41.96 3.05
N VAL A 670 -34.29 -41.78 2.35
CA VAL A 670 -33.19 -40.88 2.76
C VAL A 670 -33.69 -39.46 2.92
N MET A 671 -34.44 -38.94 1.93
CA MET A 671 -34.93 -37.58 1.94
C MET A 671 -35.93 -37.35 3.08
N GLU A 672 -36.83 -38.31 3.34
CA GLU A 672 -37.77 -38.26 4.47
C GLU A 672 -37.06 -38.32 5.83
N SER A 673 -36.08 -39.23 5.97
CA SER A 673 -35.26 -39.34 7.18
C SER A 673 -34.47 -38.07 7.44
N ALA A 674 -33.87 -37.48 6.39
CA ALA A 674 -33.14 -36.23 6.49
C ALA A 674 -34.06 -35.05 6.84
N LYS A 675 -35.32 -35.03 6.38
CA LYS A 675 -36.33 -34.02 6.79
C LYS A 675 -36.65 -34.09 8.28
N LYS A 676 -36.77 -35.29 8.87
CA LYS A 676 -37.04 -35.47 10.31
C LYS A 676 -36.00 -34.78 11.21
N ILE A 677 -34.75 -34.71 10.75
CA ILE A 677 -33.64 -34.12 11.51
C ILE A 677 -33.16 -32.77 10.95
N ASN A 678 -33.88 -32.18 9.99
CA ASN A 678 -33.55 -30.94 9.30
C ASN A 678 -32.18 -30.92 8.58
N TRP A 679 -31.76 -32.07 8.05
CA TRP A 679 -30.47 -32.19 7.35
C TRP A 679 -30.54 -31.76 5.88
N HIS A 680 -30.72 -30.45 5.66
CA HIS A 680 -30.94 -29.83 4.34
C HIS A 680 -29.89 -30.21 3.28
N ARG A 681 -28.64 -30.45 3.69
CA ARG A 681 -27.57 -30.86 2.78
C ARG A 681 -27.83 -32.22 2.15
N VAL A 682 -28.27 -33.20 2.95
CA VAL A 682 -28.58 -34.55 2.44
C VAL A 682 -29.86 -34.53 1.64
N ILE A 683 -30.87 -33.75 2.06
CA ILE A 683 -32.11 -33.54 1.28
C ILE A 683 -31.77 -33.09 -0.14
N ASN A 684 -30.96 -32.04 -0.28
CA ASN A 684 -30.53 -31.53 -1.58
C ASN A 684 -29.67 -32.54 -2.35
N SER A 685 -28.84 -33.34 -1.68
CA SER A 685 -28.03 -34.37 -2.34
C SER A 685 -28.88 -35.54 -2.85
N ALA A 686 -29.87 -35.99 -2.09
CA ALA A 686 -30.83 -37.02 -2.49
C ALA A 686 -31.73 -36.53 -3.63
N GLN A 687 -32.13 -35.26 -3.60
CA GLN A 687 -32.88 -34.63 -4.69
C GLN A 687 -32.12 -34.63 -6.01
N ASN A 688 -30.80 -34.40 -6.01
CA ASN A 688 -30.00 -34.51 -7.23
C ASN A 688 -29.98 -35.95 -7.79
N TRP A 689 -29.91 -36.96 -6.92
CA TRP A 689 -29.99 -38.36 -7.35
C TRP A 689 -31.37 -38.74 -7.89
N LEU A 690 -32.45 -38.26 -7.28
CA LEU A 690 -33.80 -38.45 -7.81
C LEU A 690 -33.97 -37.79 -9.18
N ALA A 691 -33.32 -36.66 -9.41
CA ALA A 691 -33.27 -36.05 -10.74
C ALA A 691 -32.46 -36.90 -11.73
N ASP A 692 -31.28 -37.39 -11.36
CA ASP A 692 -30.49 -38.30 -12.20
C ASP A 692 -31.29 -39.58 -12.54
N ILE A 693 -32.06 -40.13 -11.60
CA ILE A 693 -32.96 -41.27 -11.84
C ILE A 693 -34.10 -40.90 -12.81
N ALA A 694 -34.70 -39.73 -12.66
CA ALA A 694 -35.76 -39.27 -13.58
C ALA A 694 -35.22 -39.08 -15.01
N ILE A 695 -33.96 -38.65 -15.17
CA ILE A 695 -33.28 -38.60 -16.46
C ILE A 695 -33.15 -40.01 -17.06
N GLU A 696 -32.70 -41.00 -16.28
CA GLU A 696 -32.57 -42.39 -16.77
C GLU A 696 -33.93 -43.07 -17.06
N GLN A 697 -35.02 -42.57 -16.47
CA GLN A 697 -36.40 -43.05 -16.69
C GLN A 697 -37.14 -42.29 -17.80
N ASP A 698 -36.45 -41.41 -18.54
CA ASP A 698 -37.03 -40.53 -19.57
C ASP A 698 -38.18 -39.61 -19.07
N ASP A 699 -38.22 -39.29 -17.77
CA ASP A 699 -39.22 -38.39 -17.16
C ASP A 699 -38.70 -36.95 -17.15
N CYS A 700 -38.85 -36.28 -18.30
CA CYS A 700 -38.32 -34.93 -18.54
C CYS A 700 -38.84 -33.87 -17.55
N ASP A 701 -40.15 -33.88 -17.26
CA ASP A 701 -40.81 -32.86 -16.45
C ASP A 701 -40.39 -32.94 -14.98
N GLU A 702 -40.37 -34.15 -14.41
CA GLU A 702 -39.96 -34.35 -13.02
C GLU A 702 -38.45 -34.10 -12.85
N ALA A 703 -37.62 -34.53 -13.81
CA ALA A 703 -36.18 -34.24 -13.80
C ALA A 703 -35.93 -32.72 -13.79
N GLN A 704 -36.54 -31.96 -14.69
CA GLN A 704 -36.34 -30.51 -14.78
C GLN A 704 -36.75 -29.78 -13.50
N LYS A 705 -37.89 -30.17 -12.92
CA LYS A 705 -38.41 -29.60 -11.68
C LYS A 705 -37.47 -29.86 -10.50
N LEU A 706 -37.00 -31.10 -10.33
CA LEU A 706 -36.08 -31.46 -9.25
C LEU A 706 -34.73 -30.75 -9.39
N LEU A 707 -34.19 -30.65 -10.61
CA LEU A 707 -32.95 -29.95 -10.90
C LEU A 707 -33.05 -28.46 -10.61
N THR A 708 -34.10 -27.79 -11.09
CA THR A 708 -34.28 -26.33 -10.93
C THR A 708 -34.40 -25.93 -9.46
N GLN A 709 -35.21 -26.65 -8.70
CA GLN A 709 -35.36 -26.42 -7.25
C GLN A 709 -34.04 -26.65 -6.52
N GLY A 710 -33.36 -27.76 -6.84
CA GLY A 710 -32.12 -28.15 -6.17
C GLY A 710 -30.93 -27.26 -6.48
N LEU A 711 -30.78 -26.79 -7.72
CA LEU A 711 -29.74 -25.86 -8.14
C LEU A 711 -29.90 -24.49 -7.47
N THR A 712 -31.14 -24.02 -7.29
CA THR A 712 -31.41 -22.76 -6.59
C THR A 712 -30.88 -22.81 -5.15
N VAL A 713 -31.11 -23.93 -4.45
CA VAL A 713 -30.58 -24.16 -3.11
C VAL A 713 -29.06 -24.33 -3.11
N ALA A 714 -28.49 -25.01 -4.12
CA ALA A 714 -27.04 -25.16 -4.24
C ALA A 714 -26.32 -23.82 -4.46
N LYS A 715 -26.90 -22.92 -5.27
CA LYS A 715 -26.40 -21.57 -5.51
C LYS A 715 -26.49 -20.68 -4.28
N SER A 716 -27.62 -20.68 -3.57
CA SER A 716 -27.79 -19.84 -2.38
C SER A 716 -26.88 -20.25 -1.20
N THR A 717 -26.43 -21.51 -1.18
CA THR A 717 -25.54 -22.05 -0.13
C THR A 717 -24.05 -21.93 -0.47
N ASN A 718 -23.70 -21.30 -1.60
CA ASN A 718 -22.33 -21.17 -2.13
C ASN A 718 -21.51 -22.48 -2.10
N ASN A 719 -22.20 -23.62 -2.23
CA ASN A 719 -21.57 -24.93 -2.07
C ASN A 719 -21.01 -25.39 -3.41
N LYS A 720 -19.72 -25.12 -3.65
CA LYS A 720 -19.04 -25.43 -4.92
C LYS A 720 -19.25 -26.89 -5.36
N ARG A 721 -19.19 -27.84 -4.41
CA ARG A 721 -19.36 -29.28 -4.71
C ARG A 721 -20.77 -29.64 -5.18
N ARG A 722 -21.80 -29.17 -4.47
CA ARG A 722 -23.19 -29.43 -4.85
C ARG A 722 -23.53 -28.71 -6.14
N LEU A 723 -23.04 -27.49 -6.30
CA LEU A 723 -23.18 -26.72 -7.53
C LEU A 723 -22.62 -27.49 -8.74
N ALA A 724 -21.39 -28.01 -8.65
CA ALA A 724 -20.78 -28.82 -9.71
C ALA A 724 -21.59 -30.08 -10.04
N ARG A 725 -22.13 -30.78 -9.03
CA ARG A 725 -22.98 -31.96 -9.24
C ARG A 725 -24.31 -31.62 -9.92
N TYR A 726 -24.97 -30.55 -9.50
CA TYR A 726 -26.19 -30.08 -10.15
C TYR A 726 -25.93 -29.59 -11.58
N GLN A 727 -24.79 -28.95 -11.83
CA GLN A 727 -24.37 -28.54 -13.18
C GLN A 727 -24.13 -29.77 -14.07
N ARG A 728 -23.51 -30.83 -13.56
CA ARG A 728 -23.40 -32.13 -14.26
C ARG A 728 -24.78 -32.68 -14.63
N SER A 729 -25.67 -32.80 -13.64
CA SER A 729 -27.00 -33.39 -13.87
C SER A 729 -27.86 -32.55 -14.82
N PHE A 730 -27.78 -31.22 -14.72
CA PHE A 730 -28.40 -30.30 -15.68
C PHE A 730 -27.79 -30.39 -17.08
N ALA A 731 -26.48 -30.59 -17.20
CA ALA A 731 -25.84 -30.77 -18.50
C ALA A 731 -26.33 -32.05 -19.20
N ARG A 732 -26.55 -33.14 -18.44
CA ARG A 732 -27.16 -34.37 -18.96
C ARG A 732 -28.61 -34.14 -19.41
N TRP A 733 -29.40 -33.42 -18.62
CA TRP A 733 -30.78 -33.08 -18.99
C TRP A 733 -30.83 -32.19 -20.26
N GLU A 734 -30.00 -31.15 -20.36
CA GLU A 734 -29.92 -30.28 -21.53
C GLU A 734 -29.43 -31.04 -22.78
N ARG A 735 -28.60 -32.07 -22.61
CA ARG A 735 -28.17 -32.95 -23.70
C ARG A 735 -29.32 -33.82 -24.24
N ASN A 736 -30.17 -34.34 -23.36
CA ASN A 736 -31.27 -35.24 -23.75
C ASN A 736 -32.49 -34.47 -24.32
N TRP A 737 -32.85 -33.33 -23.73
CA TRP A 737 -34.10 -32.62 -24.05
C TRP A 737 -33.94 -31.12 -24.32
N GLY A 738 -32.75 -30.55 -24.11
CA GLY A 738 -32.53 -29.11 -24.14
C GLY A 738 -31.60 -28.64 -25.26
N SER A 739 -30.79 -27.61 -24.97
CA SER A 739 -29.87 -27.00 -25.92
C SER A 739 -28.44 -27.55 -25.77
N PRO A 740 -27.79 -28.00 -26.86
CA PRO A 740 -26.42 -28.49 -26.82
C PRO A 740 -25.41 -27.40 -26.39
N GLU A 741 -25.69 -26.13 -26.68
CA GLU A 741 -24.84 -25.01 -26.24
C GLU A 741 -24.87 -24.84 -24.72
N LYS A 742 -26.06 -24.94 -24.11
CA LYS A 742 -26.22 -24.90 -22.65
C LYS A 742 -25.60 -26.11 -21.98
N ALA A 743 -25.75 -27.30 -22.58
CA ALA A 743 -25.10 -28.52 -22.10
C ALA A 743 -23.58 -28.36 -22.04
N ARG A 744 -22.96 -27.78 -23.08
CA ARG A 744 -21.52 -27.47 -23.09
C ARG A 744 -21.14 -26.46 -22.01
N GLN A 745 -21.87 -25.35 -21.90
CA GLN A 745 -21.59 -24.32 -20.89
C GLN A 745 -21.63 -24.89 -19.46
N LEU A 746 -22.68 -25.66 -19.13
CA LEU A 746 -22.84 -26.29 -17.82
C LEU A 746 -21.78 -27.37 -17.57
N SER A 747 -21.38 -28.11 -18.61
CA SER A 747 -20.30 -29.09 -18.52
C SER A 747 -18.96 -28.44 -18.20
N THR A 748 -18.60 -27.34 -18.88
CA THR A 748 -17.38 -26.57 -18.56
C THR A 748 -17.40 -26.02 -17.14
N GLN A 749 -18.55 -25.51 -16.68
CA GLN A 749 -18.68 -25.04 -15.29
C GLN A 749 -18.51 -26.17 -14.27
N ALA A 750 -19.08 -27.35 -14.55
CA ALA A 750 -18.94 -28.52 -13.69
C ALA A 750 -17.48 -29.01 -13.64
N ILE A 751 -16.78 -29.07 -14.78
CA ILE A 751 -15.35 -29.44 -14.87
C ILE A 751 -14.50 -28.53 -14.00
N ASN A 752 -14.60 -27.20 -14.21
CA ASN A 752 -13.86 -26.22 -13.41
C ASN A 752 -14.17 -26.37 -11.91
N GLY A 753 -15.43 -26.63 -11.56
CA GLY A 753 -15.86 -26.87 -10.19
C GLY A 753 -15.25 -28.14 -9.58
N PHE A 754 -15.17 -29.24 -10.34
CA PHE A 754 -14.56 -30.50 -9.89
C PHE A 754 -13.05 -30.42 -9.76
N GLU A 755 -12.36 -29.76 -10.70
CA GLU A 755 -10.91 -29.54 -10.67
C GLU A 755 -10.50 -28.73 -9.44
N GLN A 756 -11.20 -27.63 -9.15
CA GLN A 756 -10.96 -26.82 -7.94
C GLN A 756 -11.17 -27.60 -6.62
N LEU A 757 -11.92 -28.71 -6.67
CA LEU A 757 -12.20 -29.56 -5.52
C LEU A 757 -11.31 -30.81 -5.45
N GLY A 758 -10.35 -30.97 -6.37
CA GLY A 758 -9.51 -32.16 -6.48
C GLY A 758 -10.25 -33.43 -6.95
N MET A 759 -11.43 -33.30 -7.53
CA MET A 759 -12.26 -34.41 -8.01
C MET A 759 -11.95 -34.74 -9.48
N THR A 760 -10.72 -35.19 -9.74
CA THR A 760 -10.17 -35.34 -11.10
C THR A 760 -10.95 -36.34 -11.96
N LYS A 761 -11.43 -37.45 -11.39
CA LYS A 761 -12.22 -38.44 -12.12
C LYS A 761 -13.60 -37.92 -12.53
N ASP A 762 -14.29 -37.21 -11.64
CA ASP A 762 -15.58 -36.57 -11.95
C ASP A 762 -15.41 -35.48 -13.05
N ALA A 763 -14.28 -34.77 -13.05
CA ALA A 763 -13.92 -33.83 -14.13
C ALA A 763 -13.67 -34.55 -15.47
N GLN A 764 -12.94 -35.67 -15.46
CA GLN A 764 -12.70 -36.50 -16.65
C GLN A 764 -13.99 -37.08 -17.22
N GLU A 765 -14.89 -37.59 -16.38
CA GLU A 765 -16.21 -38.07 -16.82
C GLU A 765 -17.01 -36.94 -17.49
N MET A 766 -16.95 -35.72 -16.95
CA MET A 766 -17.58 -34.57 -17.60
C MET A 766 -16.90 -34.14 -18.89
N GLN A 767 -15.58 -34.26 -18.99
CA GLN A 767 -14.84 -33.99 -20.21
C GLN A 767 -15.28 -34.95 -21.33
N THR A 768 -15.44 -36.25 -21.02
CA THR A 768 -15.98 -37.22 -22.00
C THR A 768 -17.41 -36.88 -22.44
N LEU A 769 -18.24 -36.33 -21.54
CA LEU A 769 -19.59 -35.89 -21.88
C LEU A 769 -19.59 -34.65 -22.79
N LEU A 770 -18.58 -33.78 -22.67
CA LEU A 770 -18.39 -32.59 -23.49
C LEU A 770 -17.79 -32.91 -24.87
N ASP A 771 -16.92 -33.93 -24.95
CA ASP A 771 -16.24 -34.36 -26.19
C ASP A 771 -17.12 -35.27 -27.07
N CYS A 772 -18.18 -35.88 -26.52
CA CYS A 772 -19.18 -36.56 -27.32
C CYS A 772 -20.03 -35.54 -28.11
N PRO A 773 -20.14 -35.68 -29.45
CA PRO A 773 -20.85 -34.73 -30.31
C PRO A 773 -22.35 -34.65 -30.04
#